data_AF-A0AAD6T314-F1
#
_entry.id   AF-A0AAD6T314-F1
#
_cell.length_a   1.000
_cell.length_b   1.000
_cell.length_c   1.000
_cell.angle_alpha   90.00
_cell.angle_beta   90.00
_cell.angle_gamma   90.00
#
_symmetry.space_group_name_H-M   'P 1'
#
loop_
_entity.id
_entity.type
_entity.pdbx_description
1 polymer ?
#
loop_
_entity_poly.entity_id
_entity_poly.type
_entity_poly.pdbx_seq_one_letter_code
_entity_poly.pdbx_strand_id
1 'polypeptide(L)'
;MLALFVAVIASDHLFLAPPLSALQWPEYYGARLGLRAMYRLTPPDVSQPVRLLIAPWQFPSRFRREGPGFLYILGLVDDCHNRQLAYRKCDILQSHFWLWCSPMKNHNVAEKIHSHHRHCFAPTAATLHEAPETLLRNRNPYGELSICDSKVAAVVAQGSYFITSPNTEVIMAPVWGTTRSLHLRQDGLWGDDDPIQWPQIFTPTFCHFSAIPTPPPATNSPVSGDRMLWFRPTREHFICPASGRSILRGCGKLPPSVISGLHDIFEHVQKKYNAFLSSTPSEKIPTLLPPLMQTAVHALSRLRMLPTGYMEMVFTIRALQRSLLEAIAIIDYRLVYQARMVAPKGTPVQVDPRMGAFTSDLRTVEDHLAAGLRVWFIQPSSAFRFQNILAITPLIFPQHILEMNFLEPTAPPVFVGGHVAKIECIQHLMRKIGYTSDPFNDPTTLASPMEASTGPTRNQGRLAVHKSAPYSKERKELHLTKSIRPSGRDKFKPVDSPYMPDYIPSWKNALASVNTHRPAHPRSANDSNYLFPDIAIFCTASSDDRKARYFTVWKHLRGALIHRVFSGAHASDFPVVPLCPQDWRDVLNGDMFKQHAEPREPKKPTRNRTKILNLEKILAPCLADAGVSLHLENGPIEMVLPTADQARAMLWEISELNFRLEFMALDRRVHDVRMSGSESRKHLIYSCFPGWTDAGFSPFECVLGHADQGLAASNWKQKLPFLLRLNTVMESWAGYRETPISVLAQGDYDERGVLDMEFTLARFYTQSFFECFGRAACVPMALYAK
;
A
#
# COMPACT_ATOMS: atom_id res chain seq x y z
N MET A 1 -35.90 63.49 -14.93
CA MET A 1 -36.31 63.87 -13.55
C MET A 1 -37.33 62.81 -13.12
N LEU A 2 -37.16 62.03 -12.04
CA LEU A 2 -37.02 62.39 -10.60
C LEU A 2 -38.25 63.20 -10.11
N ALA A 3 -38.96 62.89 -9.01
CA ALA A 3 -38.98 61.75 -8.05
C ALA A 3 -40.32 61.87 -7.21
N LEU A 4 -40.76 61.06 -6.22
CA LEU A 4 -40.32 59.83 -5.50
C LEU A 4 -41.55 59.30 -4.64
N PHE A 5 -41.33 58.34 -3.74
CA PHE A 5 -42.16 57.91 -2.56
C PHE A 5 -43.44 57.05 -2.73
N VAL A 6 -43.37 55.82 -2.19
CA VAL A 6 -44.38 54.97 -1.48
C VAL A 6 -45.85 54.92 -1.94
N ALA A 7 -46.28 53.73 -2.38
CA ALA A 7 -47.67 53.22 -2.26
C ALA A 7 -47.73 51.67 -2.31
N VAL A 8 -48.90 51.09 -2.01
CA VAL A 8 -49.19 49.63 -1.89
C VAL A 8 -50.08 49.18 -3.07
N ILE A 9 -50.04 47.89 -3.49
CA ILE A 9 -51.22 46.99 -3.77
C ILE A 9 -50.85 45.70 -4.57
N ALA A 10 -51.04 44.55 -3.89
CA ALA A 10 -51.70 43.27 -4.23
C ALA A 10 -51.46 42.46 -5.55
N SER A 11 -51.97 41.20 -5.48
CA SER A 11 -52.13 40.13 -6.47
C SER A 11 -50.84 39.43 -6.97
N ASP A 12 -50.68 38.10 -6.93
CA ASP A 12 -51.55 36.93 -7.23
C ASP A 12 -51.65 36.63 -8.74
N HIS A 13 -51.61 35.39 -9.24
CA HIS A 13 -51.68 34.07 -8.55
C HIS A 13 -51.21 32.92 -9.48
N LEU A 14 -50.84 31.75 -8.90
CA LEU A 14 -50.83 30.39 -9.50
C LEU A 14 -49.89 30.13 -10.70
N PHE A 15 -49.42 28.92 -11.03
CA PHE A 15 -49.50 27.54 -10.49
C PHE A 15 -48.09 26.90 -10.74
N LEU A 16 -47.69 25.71 -10.26
CA LEU A 16 -48.32 24.61 -9.50
C LEU A 16 -47.22 23.92 -8.64
N ALA A 17 -47.59 23.11 -7.64
CA ALA A 17 -46.69 22.21 -6.93
C ALA A 17 -47.44 20.96 -6.42
N PRO A 18 -46.76 19.81 -6.26
CA PRO A 18 -47.16 18.77 -5.30
C PRO A 18 -46.19 18.72 -4.08
N PRO A 19 -46.62 18.19 -2.92
CA PRO A 19 -46.15 18.69 -1.62
C PRO A 19 -45.09 17.83 -0.90
N LEU A 20 -44.43 18.47 0.09
CA LEU A 20 -43.74 17.80 1.19
C LEU A 20 -44.74 17.27 2.23
N SER A 21 -44.54 16.04 2.71
CA SER A 21 -45.26 15.48 3.86
C SER A 21 -44.30 15.02 4.96
N ALA A 22 -43.84 16.00 5.73
CA ALA A 22 -43.52 16.02 7.18
C ALA A 22 -43.05 14.76 7.95
N LEU A 23 -42.16 15.03 8.93
CA LEU A 23 -41.81 14.22 10.13
C LEU A 23 -40.93 12.96 9.84
N GLN A 24 -39.91 12.62 10.62
CA GLN A 24 -39.48 13.10 11.95
C GLN A 24 -37.94 13.05 12.09
N TRP A 25 -37.34 14.02 12.78
CA TRP A 25 -35.99 13.91 13.37
C TRP A 25 -36.12 14.13 14.89
N PRO A 26 -35.56 13.27 15.76
CA PRO A 26 -35.60 13.49 17.21
C PRO A 26 -34.72 14.66 17.66
N GLU A 27 -35.21 15.41 18.66
CA GLU A 27 -34.58 16.62 19.19
C GLU A 27 -33.81 16.39 20.50
N TYR A 28 -32.83 17.28 20.73
CA TYR A 28 -32.32 17.76 22.03
C TYR A 28 -31.76 16.76 23.06
N TYR A 29 -30.54 17.07 23.53
CA TYR A 29 -30.40 17.73 24.85
C TYR A 29 -29.17 18.64 24.89
N GLY A 30 -29.19 19.68 25.71
CA GLY A 30 -28.05 20.59 25.88
C GLY A 30 -28.16 21.56 27.07
N ALA A 31 -27.00 22.08 27.50
CA ALA A 31 -26.83 23.11 28.52
C ALA A 31 -25.61 23.98 28.10
N ARG A 32 -25.69 25.32 27.98
CA ARG A 32 -25.85 26.37 29.03
C ARG A 32 -24.63 26.43 29.97
N LEU A 33 -23.99 27.56 30.28
CA LEU A 33 -24.15 29.02 30.04
C LEU A 33 -22.72 29.64 29.90
N GLY A 34 -22.45 30.93 29.62
CA GLY A 34 -23.27 32.12 29.34
C GLY A 34 -22.45 33.41 29.57
N LEU A 35 -22.70 34.47 28.80
CA LEU A 35 -21.95 35.75 28.84
C LEU A 35 -22.58 36.76 29.83
N ARG A 36 -21.78 37.41 30.69
CA ARG A 36 -21.86 38.89 30.91
C ARG A 36 -20.76 39.48 31.82
N ALA A 37 -20.43 40.73 31.47
CA ALA A 37 -19.41 41.62 31.98
C ALA A 37 -19.51 42.04 33.46
N MET A 38 -18.41 42.62 33.98
CA MET A 38 -18.49 43.78 34.87
C MET A 38 -17.34 44.77 34.62
N TYR A 39 -17.68 46.06 34.55
CA TYR A 39 -16.77 47.22 34.56
C TYR A 39 -16.99 47.95 35.89
N ARG A 40 -15.94 48.42 36.57
CA ARG A 40 -16.04 49.44 37.63
C ARG A 40 -14.84 50.39 37.63
N LEU A 41 -15.12 51.65 37.93
CA LEU A 41 -14.17 52.73 38.26
C LEU A 41 -13.88 52.65 39.79
N THR A 42 -12.97 53.39 40.46
CA THR A 42 -12.54 54.81 40.42
C THR A 42 -11.14 54.96 41.10
N PRO A 43 -10.51 56.17 41.17
CA PRO A 43 -9.06 56.32 41.45
C PRO A 43 -8.65 56.81 42.89
N PRO A 44 -7.82 57.86 43.16
CA PRO A 44 -6.41 57.68 43.62
C PRO A 44 -5.97 58.47 44.89
N ASP A 45 -4.79 58.15 45.44
CA ASP A 45 -3.85 59.06 46.18
C ASP A 45 -2.45 58.36 46.25
N VAL A 46 -1.27 58.95 45.95
CA VAL A 46 -0.50 60.10 46.50
C VAL A 46 0.37 59.76 47.74
N SER A 47 1.68 59.57 47.52
CA SER A 47 2.79 60.16 48.31
C SER A 47 4.17 59.89 47.66
N GLN A 48 5.22 60.62 48.10
CA GLN A 48 6.61 60.60 47.59
C GLN A 48 7.57 59.93 48.60
N PRO A 49 8.92 59.98 48.43
CA PRO A 49 9.76 59.50 47.32
C PRO A 49 10.93 58.60 47.79
N VAL A 50 11.65 57.94 46.87
CA VAL A 50 13.02 57.43 47.12
C VAL A 50 13.97 57.83 45.99
N ARG A 51 15.16 58.33 46.34
CA ARG A 51 16.27 58.65 45.42
C ARG A 51 17.34 57.56 45.45
N LEU A 52 17.85 57.17 44.28
CA LEU A 52 19.26 56.78 44.03
C LEU A 52 19.49 56.96 42.51
N LEU A 53 20.17 58.03 42.08
CA LEU A 53 21.63 58.23 41.99
C LEU A 53 22.18 57.83 40.61
N ILE A 54 22.55 58.83 39.82
CA ILE A 54 23.21 58.70 38.51
C ILE A 54 24.62 59.28 38.64
N ALA A 55 25.62 58.56 38.14
CA ALA A 55 26.97 59.06 37.89
C ALA A 55 27.40 58.64 36.46
N PRO A 56 28.07 59.50 35.68
CA PRO A 56 28.20 59.31 34.23
C PRO A 56 29.55 58.72 33.80
N TRP A 57 29.57 58.07 32.62
CA TRP A 57 30.78 57.81 31.84
C TRP A 57 30.63 58.32 30.39
N GLN A 58 31.76 58.55 29.72
CA GLN A 58 31.87 59.55 28.64
C GLN A 58 31.92 58.94 27.23
N PHE A 59 31.42 59.69 26.24
CA PHE A 59 31.72 59.47 24.82
C PHE A 59 32.96 60.29 24.40
N PRO A 60 33.94 59.71 23.69
CA PRO A 60 35.06 60.46 23.12
C PRO A 60 34.61 61.25 21.88
N SER A 61 35.05 62.51 21.77
CA SER A 61 34.64 63.43 20.71
C SER A 61 35.66 63.48 19.56
N ARG A 62 35.19 63.26 18.32
CA ARG A 62 35.79 63.75 17.04
C ARG A 62 34.94 63.32 15.84
N PHE A 63 34.35 64.27 15.12
CA PHE A 63 34.72 64.63 13.74
C PHE A 63 33.96 65.91 13.31
N ARG A 64 34.46 66.62 12.29
CA ARG A 64 33.89 67.91 11.83
C ARG A 64 32.86 67.71 10.70
N ARG A 65 31.95 68.68 10.55
CA ARG A 65 31.12 68.86 9.35
C ARG A 65 31.99 69.29 8.17
N GLU A 66 31.73 68.75 6.97
CA GLU A 66 31.62 69.47 5.67
C GLU A 66 30.77 68.61 4.71
N GLY A 67 30.04 69.24 3.76
CA GLY A 67 29.42 68.57 2.60
C GLY A 67 28.07 67.83 2.83
N PRO A 68 27.09 67.94 1.90
CA PRO A 68 25.79 67.27 2.02
C PRO A 68 25.79 65.86 1.40
N GLY A 69 26.06 64.82 2.21
CA GLY A 69 25.83 63.42 1.86
C GLY A 69 24.50 62.89 2.40
N PHE A 70 23.89 61.91 1.71
CA PHE A 70 22.71 61.17 2.20
C PHE A 70 23.01 60.52 3.56
N LEU A 71 22.10 60.68 4.53
CA LEU A 71 22.18 59.96 5.80
C LEU A 71 21.11 58.87 5.91
N TYR A 72 21.53 57.68 6.34
CA TYR A 72 20.67 56.53 6.57
C TYR A 72 19.76 56.75 7.80
N ILE A 73 18.58 56.12 7.78
CA ILE A 73 17.85 55.76 9.00
C ILE A 73 17.61 54.25 8.98
N LEU A 74 18.50 53.52 9.65
CA LEU A 74 18.31 52.13 10.06
C LEU A 74 18.87 51.99 11.48
N GLY A 75 18.02 51.59 12.43
CA GLY A 75 18.41 51.39 13.82
C GLY A 75 17.22 51.31 14.77
N LEU A 76 17.22 50.28 15.62
CA LEU A 76 16.39 50.13 16.82
C LEU A 76 14.86 50.06 16.64
N VAL A 77 14.35 48.85 16.38
CA VAL A 77 13.33 48.23 17.26
C VAL A 77 13.62 46.73 17.37
N ASP A 78 14.42 46.35 18.37
CA ASP A 78 14.34 45.02 18.99
C ASP A 78 13.65 45.20 20.34
N ASP A 79 12.33 45.03 20.38
CA ASP A 79 11.65 44.41 21.53
C ASP A 79 10.22 43.99 21.18
N CYS A 80 9.79 42.83 21.67
CA CYS A 80 8.57 42.17 21.21
C CYS A 80 7.35 42.42 22.12
N HIS A 81 6.77 43.63 22.11
CA HIS A 81 5.41 43.85 22.67
C HIS A 81 4.61 45.07 22.15
N ASN A 82 4.44 45.25 20.82
CA ASN A 82 3.19 45.80 20.20
C ASN A 82 3.28 45.97 18.65
N ARG A 83 2.89 44.95 17.86
CA ARG A 83 2.88 45.05 16.39
C ARG A 83 1.89 46.10 15.83
N GLN A 84 0.78 46.37 16.51
CA GLN A 84 -0.21 47.37 16.04
C GLN A 84 0.29 48.83 16.15
N LEU A 85 1.21 49.13 17.06
CA LEU A 85 1.74 50.48 17.24
C LEU A 85 2.80 50.84 16.18
N ALA A 86 3.54 49.84 15.67
CA ALA A 86 4.51 50.02 14.60
C ALA A 86 3.86 50.42 13.27
N TYR A 87 2.76 49.75 12.89
CA TYR A 87 1.97 50.11 11.70
C TYR A 87 1.43 51.55 11.79
N ARG A 88 0.75 51.89 12.89
CA ARG A 88 0.25 53.27 13.10
C ARG A 88 1.35 54.34 13.07
N LYS A 89 2.58 54.04 13.52
CA LYS A 89 3.71 54.96 13.41
C LYS A 89 4.20 55.11 11.96
N CYS A 90 4.14 54.07 11.13
CA CYS A 90 4.39 54.19 9.69
C CYS A 90 3.32 55.06 9.00
N ASP A 91 2.04 54.85 9.31
CA ASP A 91 0.93 55.62 8.74
C ASP A 91 1.00 57.11 9.11
N ILE A 92 1.39 57.42 10.36
CA ILE A 92 1.61 58.81 10.82
C ILE A 92 2.82 59.44 10.11
N LEU A 93 3.92 58.70 9.92
CA LEU A 93 5.06 59.19 9.14
C LEU A 93 4.71 59.44 7.67
N GLN A 94 3.92 58.57 7.04
CA GLN A 94 3.38 58.81 5.69
C GLN A 94 2.50 60.08 5.63
N SER A 95 1.64 60.26 6.63
CA SER A 95 0.74 61.42 6.74
C SER A 95 1.52 62.74 6.82
N HIS A 96 2.56 62.79 7.65
CA HIS A 96 3.43 63.97 7.77
C HIS A 96 4.28 64.21 6.51
N PHE A 97 4.73 63.16 5.81
CA PHE A 97 5.50 63.30 4.57
C PHE A 97 4.63 63.88 3.43
N TRP A 98 3.38 63.43 3.30
CA TRP A 98 2.41 63.98 2.33
C TRP A 98 2.10 65.47 2.57
N LEU A 99 1.97 65.88 3.83
CA LEU A 99 1.78 67.29 4.20
C LEU A 99 2.98 68.17 3.84
N TRP A 100 4.21 67.64 3.88
CA TRP A 100 5.42 68.42 3.59
C TRP A 100 5.71 68.61 2.10
N CYS A 101 5.29 67.68 1.23
CA CYS A 101 5.53 67.76 -0.22
C CYS A 101 4.56 68.69 -0.99
N SER A 102 3.50 69.20 -0.35
CA SER A 102 2.40 69.91 -1.03
C SER A 102 2.72 71.25 -1.76
N PRO A 103 3.87 71.95 -1.59
CA PRO A 103 4.16 73.16 -2.35
C PRO A 103 5.17 73.01 -3.52
N MET A 104 5.70 71.81 -3.81
CA MET A 104 6.69 71.64 -4.89
C MET A 104 6.06 71.46 -6.28
N LYS A 105 5.87 72.58 -7.00
CA LYS A 105 5.43 72.63 -8.41
C LYS A 105 6.51 72.10 -9.39
N ASN A 106 6.75 70.79 -9.39
CA ASN A 106 7.64 70.12 -10.34
C ASN A 106 7.09 68.74 -10.74
N HIS A 107 6.36 68.65 -11.87
CA HIS A 107 5.80 67.38 -12.37
C HIS A 107 6.86 66.29 -12.52
N ASN A 108 8.06 66.62 -13.03
CA ASN A 108 9.19 65.69 -13.15
C ASN A 108 9.62 65.01 -11.83
N VAL A 109 9.34 65.61 -10.67
CA VAL A 109 9.62 65.00 -9.36
C VAL A 109 8.45 64.14 -8.92
N ALA A 110 7.21 64.61 -9.11
CA ALA A 110 6.01 63.83 -8.83
C ALA A 110 5.94 62.53 -9.65
N GLU A 111 6.28 62.57 -10.94
CA GLU A 111 6.33 61.39 -11.81
C GLU A 111 7.47 60.44 -11.44
N LYS A 112 8.67 60.94 -11.12
CA LYS A 112 9.78 60.11 -10.64
C LYS A 112 9.44 59.42 -9.31
N ILE A 113 8.74 60.10 -8.41
CA ILE A 113 8.26 59.51 -7.15
C ILE A 113 7.16 58.48 -7.46
N HIS A 114 6.21 58.77 -8.35
CA HIS A 114 5.17 57.81 -8.76
C HIS A 114 5.75 56.56 -9.44
N SER A 115 6.78 56.67 -10.27
CA SER A 115 7.43 55.49 -10.86
C SER A 115 8.19 54.70 -9.79
N HIS A 116 9.01 55.33 -8.95
CA HIS A 116 9.69 54.65 -7.84
C HIS A 116 8.71 53.91 -6.91
N HIS A 117 7.60 54.54 -6.51
CA HIS A 117 6.61 53.89 -5.65
C HIS A 117 5.92 52.69 -6.34
N ARG A 118 5.69 52.71 -7.66
CA ARG A 118 5.16 51.54 -8.39
C ARG A 118 6.10 50.33 -8.37
N HIS A 119 7.41 50.54 -8.27
CA HIS A 119 8.38 49.44 -8.17
C HIS A 119 8.45 48.80 -6.76
N CYS A 120 8.10 49.53 -5.69
CA CYS A 120 8.29 49.07 -4.31
C CYS A 120 7.19 48.13 -3.78
N PHE A 121 5.93 48.30 -4.20
CA PHE A 121 4.81 47.55 -3.63
C PHE A 121 4.66 46.14 -4.20
N ALA A 122 4.11 45.22 -3.40
CA ALA A 122 3.61 43.94 -3.88
C ALA A 122 2.33 44.16 -4.72
N PRO A 123 2.11 43.41 -5.81
CA PRO A 123 0.81 43.34 -6.44
C PRO A 123 -0.18 42.63 -5.50
N THR A 124 -1.45 43.05 -5.52
CA THR A 124 -2.49 42.36 -4.74
C THR A 124 -2.89 41.05 -5.43
N ALA A 125 -3.58 40.16 -4.69
CA ALA A 125 -4.09 38.92 -5.26
C ALA A 125 -5.03 39.18 -6.45
N ALA A 126 -5.98 40.11 -6.33
CA ALA A 126 -6.86 40.51 -7.43
C ALA A 126 -6.05 41.01 -8.64
N THR A 127 -5.05 41.88 -8.41
CA THR A 127 -4.19 42.41 -9.47
C THR A 127 -3.41 41.32 -10.21
N LEU A 128 -2.87 40.31 -9.51
CA LEU A 128 -2.22 39.17 -10.17
C LEU A 128 -3.21 38.25 -10.89
N HIS A 129 -4.43 38.10 -10.37
CA HIS A 129 -5.45 37.26 -10.99
C HIS A 129 -5.93 37.83 -12.32
N GLU A 130 -6.17 39.15 -12.36
CA GLU A 130 -6.63 39.88 -13.55
C GLU A 130 -5.50 40.16 -14.55
N ALA A 131 -4.29 40.47 -14.06
CA ALA A 131 -3.14 40.83 -14.89
C ALA A 131 -1.85 40.09 -14.46
N PRO A 132 -1.69 38.79 -14.80
CA PRO A 132 -0.47 38.02 -14.53
C PRO A 132 0.83 38.66 -15.03
N GLU A 133 0.76 39.40 -16.14
CA GLU A 133 1.87 40.18 -16.73
C GLU A 133 2.49 41.20 -15.76
N THR A 134 1.81 41.54 -14.65
CA THR A 134 2.38 42.36 -13.57
C THR A 134 3.69 41.77 -13.00
N LEU A 135 3.89 40.45 -13.10
CA LEU A 135 5.14 39.77 -12.74
C LEU A 135 6.31 40.10 -13.69
N LEU A 136 6.06 40.57 -14.92
CA LEU A 136 7.10 40.97 -15.88
C LEU A 136 7.58 42.42 -15.68
N ARG A 137 7.09 43.17 -14.68
CA ARG A 137 7.44 44.59 -14.48
C ARG A 137 8.93 44.88 -14.27
N ASN A 138 9.72 43.87 -13.88
CA ASN A 138 11.17 43.94 -13.65
C ASN A 138 11.98 43.20 -14.74
N ARG A 139 11.33 42.78 -15.83
CA ARG A 139 11.91 41.89 -16.85
C ARG A 139 13.14 42.51 -17.53
N ASN A 140 14.29 41.88 -17.32
CA ASN A 140 15.55 42.18 -18.01
C ASN A 140 16.06 40.91 -18.73
N PRO A 141 15.85 40.76 -20.05
CA PRO A 141 16.30 39.59 -20.81
C PRO A 141 17.81 39.54 -21.06
N TYR A 142 18.56 40.58 -20.67
CA TYR A 142 20.02 40.67 -20.81
C TYR A 142 20.75 40.58 -19.45
N GLY A 143 20.02 40.48 -18.34
CA GLY A 143 20.60 40.31 -17.01
C GLY A 143 20.82 38.84 -16.69
N GLU A 144 21.93 38.53 -16.01
CA GLU A 144 22.13 37.21 -15.40
C GLU A 144 21.03 36.96 -14.35
N LEU A 145 20.45 35.75 -14.36
CA LEU A 145 19.42 35.37 -13.40
C LEU A 145 20.07 35.01 -12.05
N SER A 146 19.80 35.80 -11.02
CA SER A 146 20.08 35.40 -9.64
C SER A 146 19.11 34.29 -9.18
N ILE A 147 19.33 33.71 -8.00
CA ILE A 147 18.43 32.68 -7.45
C ILE A 147 16.99 33.18 -7.24
N CYS A 148 16.79 34.47 -7.03
CA CYS A 148 15.46 35.06 -6.87
C CYS A 148 14.73 35.26 -8.22
N ASP A 149 15.47 35.17 -9.32
CA ASP A 149 14.99 35.43 -10.68
C ASP A 149 14.56 34.14 -11.37
N SER A 150 13.86 34.23 -12.51
CA SER A 150 13.29 33.04 -13.14
C SER A 150 13.05 33.18 -14.65
N LYS A 151 13.22 32.06 -15.36
CA LYS A 151 12.88 31.95 -16.78
C LYS A 151 11.39 32.18 -17.00
N VAL A 152 10.56 31.55 -16.18
CA VAL A 152 9.09 31.58 -16.31
C VAL A 152 8.39 31.75 -14.96
N ALA A 153 7.20 32.35 -15.00
CA ALA A 153 6.26 32.38 -13.89
C ALA A 153 4.83 32.05 -14.32
N ALA A 154 4.01 31.62 -13.36
CA ALA A 154 2.58 31.37 -13.54
C ALA A 154 1.83 31.79 -12.27
N VAL A 155 0.64 32.38 -12.43
CA VAL A 155 -0.23 32.79 -11.33
C VAL A 155 -1.19 31.66 -10.94
N VAL A 156 -1.43 31.49 -9.64
CA VAL A 156 -2.21 30.39 -9.07
C VAL A 156 -3.09 30.87 -7.91
N ALA A 157 -4.08 30.05 -7.53
CA ALA A 157 -4.96 30.28 -6.38
C ALA A 157 -5.56 31.71 -6.36
N GLN A 158 -6.21 32.09 -7.48
CA GLN A 158 -6.85 33.41 -7.66
C GLN A 158 -5.90 34.58 -7.35
N GLY A 159 -4.64 34.47 -7.78
CA GLY A 159 -3.61 35.49 -7.60
C GLY A 159 -3.00 35.55 -6.20
N SER A 160 -3.46 34.74 -5.24
CA SER A 160 -2.89 34.72 -3.89
C SER A 160 -1.43 34.25 -3.87
N TYR A 161 -1.06 33.39 -4.83
CA TYR A 161 0.29 32.85 -5.01
C TYR A 161 0.73 32.97 -6.47
N PHE A 162 2.05 32.95 -6.68
CA PHE A 162 2.68 32.75 -7.97
C PHE A 162 3.75 31.65 -7.85
N ILE A 163 3.98 30.93 -8.94
CA ILE A 163 5.03 29.92 -9.05
C ILE A 163 6.06 30.46 -10.04
N THR A 164 7.34 30.29 -9.74
CA THR A 164 8.41 30.56 -10.71
C THR A 164 9.28 29.33 -10.92
N SER A 165 10.02 29.28 -12.04
CA SER A 165 11.14 28.35 -12.19
C SER A 165 12.39 29.05 -12.73
N PRO A 166 13.54 28.90 -12.06
CA PRO A 166 14.82 29.40 -12.54
C PRO A 166 15.44 28.53 -13.64
N ASN A 167 15.07 27.24 -13.75
CA ASN A 167 15.79 26.30 -14.62
C ASN A 167 14.95 25.61 -15.72
N THR A 168 13.64 25.41 -15.53
CA THR A 168 12.73 24.94 -16.60
C THR A 168 11.88 26.06 -17.20
N GLU A 169 11.33 25.83 -18.39
CA GLU A 169 10.50 26.78 -19.17
C GLU A 169 8.99 26.44 -19.10
N VAL A 170 8.63 25.38 -18.39
CA VAL A 170 7.25 24.95 -18.16
C VAL A 170 6.94 24.93 -16.67
N ILE A 171 5.71 25.30 -16.30
CA ILE A 171 5.22 25.19 -14.92
C ILE A 171 4.09 24.18 -14.89
N MET A 172 4.28 23.11 -14.13
CA MET A 172 3.24 22.14 -13.84
C MET A 172 2.33 22.67 -12.74
N ALA A 173 1.04 22.36 -12.79
CA ALA A 173 0.11 22.69 -11.71
C ALA A 173 0.45 21.85 -10.46
N PRO A 174 0.67 22.47 -9.27
CA PRO A 174 1.03 21.73 -8.06
C PRO A 174 -0.18 21.01 -7.47
N VAL A 175 0.11 19.99 -6.66
CA VAL A 175 -0.88 19.16 -5.96
C VAL A 175 -1.47 19.95 -4.79
N TRP A 176 -2.47 20.80 -5.07
CA TRP A 176 -3.13 21.65 -4.08
C TRP A 176 -3.91 20.86 -3.01
N GLY A 177 -4.15 21.53 -1.87
CA GLY A 177 -4.91 21.03 -0.72
C GLY A 177 -4.00 20.56 0.43
N THR A 178 -4.45 20.78 1.67
CA THR A 178 -3.84 20.19 2.89
C THR A 178 -4.29 18.74 3.09
N THR A 179 -5.48 18.40 2.60
CA THR A 179 -6.05 17.06 2.57
C THR A 179 -6.20 16.61 1.12
N ARG A 180 -5.71 15.41 0.81
CA ARG A 180 -5.86 14.72 -0.48
C ARG A 180 -6.79 13.52 -0.31
N SER A 181 -7.47 13.14 -1.38
CA SER A 181 -8.41 12.03 -1.42
C SER A 181 -7.98 11.06 -2.53
N LEU A 182 -7.32 9.98 -2.12
CA LEU A 182 -6.57 9.11 -3.01
C LEU A 182 -7.48 8.12 -3.72
N HIS A 183 -7.56 8.22 -5.04
CA HIS A 183 -8.43 7.38 -5.88
C HIS A 183 -7.64 6.60 -6.92
N LEU A 184 -8.18 5.44 -7.25
CA LEU A 184 -7.68 4.51 -8.26
C LEU A 184 -8.11 4.97 -9.67
N ARG A 185 -7.16 5.20 -10.58
CA ARG A 185 -7.42 5.57 -11.98
C ARG A 185 -7.48 4.35 -12.89
N GLN A 186 -8.02 4.50 -14.10
CA GLN A 186 -8.17 3.40 -15.06
C GLN A 186 -6.84 2.73 -15.47
N ASP A 187 -5.73 3.46 -15.46
CA ASP A 187 -4.40 2.92 -15.80
C ASP A 187 -3.70 2.17 -14.64
N GLY A 188 -4.36 2.07 -13.47
CA GLY A 188 -3.84 1.45 -12.26
C GLY A 188 -2.81 2.29 -11.50
N LEU A 189 -2.67 3.58 -11.81
CA LEU A 189 -1.88 4.57 -11.07
C LEU A 189 -2.80 5.64 -10.50
N TRP A 190 -2.30 6.55 -9.63
CA TRP A 190 -3.18 7.39 -8.80
C TRP A 190 -3.40 8.82 -9.35
N GLY A 191 -2.75 9.19 -10.46
CA GLY A 191 -2.85 10.51 -11.09
C GLY A 191 -1.85 11.53 -10.52
N ASP A 192 -2.30 12.75 -10.28
CA ASP A 192 -1.47 13.85 -9.73
C ASP A 192 -0.92 13.57 -8.33
N ASP A 193 -1.55 12.65 -7.59
CA ASP A 193 -1.11 12.18 -6.28
C ASP A 193 0.04 11.15 -6.32
N ASP A 194 0.46 10.67 -7.49
CA ASP A 194 1.46 9.61 -7.65
C ASP A 194 2.87 10.16 -7.99
N PRO A 195 3.89 9.95 -7.13
CA PRO A 195 5.24 10.49 -7.35
C PRO A 195 5.93 10.04 -8.65
N ILE A 196 5.53 8.90 -9.23
CA ILE A 196 6.10 8.43 -10.51
C ILE A 196 5.39 9.02 -11.74
N GLN A 197 4.27 9.72 -11.55
CA GLN A 197 3.51 10.36 -12.63
C GLN A 197 3.62 11.89 -12.61
N TRP A 198 3.69 12.50 -11.42
CA TRP A 198 3.60 13.96 -11.25
C TRP A 198 4.55 14.49 -10.16
N PRO A 199 5.14 15.69 -10.31
CA PRO A 199 5.99 16.27 -9.28
C PRO A 199 5.20 16.54 -8.00
N GLN A 200 5.78 16.14 -6.87
CA GLN A 200 5.18 16.35 -5.56
C GLN A 200 5.81 17.59 -4.87
N ILE A 201 5.24 17.98 -3.73
CA ILE A 201 5.85 18.96 -2.83
C ILE A 201 7.10 18.30 -2.20
N PHE A 202 8.22 19.00 -2.20
CA PHE A 202 9.47 18.52 -1.63
C PHE A 202 9.31 18.24 -0.13
N THR A 203 9.78 17.06 0.30
CA THR A 203 9.88 16.70 1.72
C THR A 203 11.24 16.04 1.96
N PRO A 204 11.94 16.32 3.07
CA PRO A 204 13.23 15.67 3.36
C PRO A 204 13.14 14.14 3.41
N THR A 205 12.01 13.60 3.90
CA THR A 205 11.74 12.16 4.01
C THR A 205 11.70 11.45 2.66
N PHE A 206 11.15 12.10 1.62
CA PHE A 206 11.03 11.55 0.27
C PHE A 206 11.78 12.40 -0.76
N CYS A 207 12.95 12.94 -0.35
CA CYS A 207 13.73 13.87 -1.17
C CYS A 207 14.16 13.29 -2.53
N HIS A 208 14.28 11.96 -2.64
CA HIS A 208 14.55 11.25 -3.89
C HIS A 208 13.45 11.40 -4.96
N PHE A 209 12.23 11.82 -4.61
CA PHE A 209 11.16 11.96 -5.60
C PHE A 209 11.47 12.98 -6.71
N SER A 210 12.24 14.04 -6.43
CA SER A 210 12.67 14.98 -7.47
C SER A 210 13.66 14.38 -8.47
N ALA A 211 14.34 13.28 -8.10
CA ALA A 211 15.28 12.52 -8.92
C ALA A 211 14.65 11.31 -9.67
N ILE A 212 13.33 11.09 -9.56
CA ILE A 212 12.62 10.10 -10.40
C ILE A 212 12.80 10.49 -11.86
N PRO A 213 13.26 9.59 -12.76
CA PRO A 213 13.41 9.93 -14.18
C PRO A 213 12.05 10.15 -14.85
N THR A 214 11.96 11.13 -15.75
CA THR A 214 10.79 11.34 -16.61
C THR A 214 10.82 10.41 -17.82
N PRO A 215 9.67 10.04 -18.42
CA PRO A 215 9.63 9.18 -19.60
C PRO A 215 10.50 9.72 -20.76
N PRO A 216 11.25 8.87 -21.47
CA PRO A 216 12.04 9.28 -22.62
C PRO A 216 11.14 9.68 -23.80
N PRO A 217 11.63 10.53 -24.73
CA PRO A 217 10.90 10.94 -25.93
C PRO A 217 10.33 9.78 -26.74
N ALA A 218 9.28 10.07 -27.52
CA ALA A 218 8.56 9.07 -28.29
C ALA A 218 9.39 8.51 -29.46
N THR A 219 9.96 7.32 -29.29
CA THR A 219 10.56 6.52 -30.37
C THR A 219 9.59 5.45 -30.89
N ASN A 220 9.87 4.91 -32.08
CA ASN A 220 8.95 4.00 -32.80
C ASN A 220 8.79 2.60 -32.18
N SER A 221 9.60 2.21 -31.20
CA SER A 221 9.44 0.94 -30.46
C SER A 221 9.04 1.21 -29.01
N PRO A 222 7.86 0.76 -28.55
CA PRO A 222 7.48 0.86 -27.14
C PRO A 222 8.03 -0.28 -26.26
N VAL A 223 8.59 -1.36 -26.86
CA VAL A 223 8.93 -2.62 -26.15
C VAL A 223 10.45 -2.85 -26.01
N SER A 224 11.23 -1.80 -25.73
CA SER A 224 12.70 -1.91 -25.68
C SER A 224 13.34 -0.95 -24.66
N GLY A 225 14.26 -1.48 -23.85
CA GLY A 225 15.07 -0.73 -22.88
C GLY A 225 14.24 -0.04 -21.79
N ASP A 226 14.74 1.09 -21.29
CA ASP A 226 14.17 1.86 -20.17
C ASP A 226 12.68 2.20 -20.34
N ARG A 227 12.15 2.20 -21.57
CA ARG A 227 10.72 2.42 -21.85
C ARG A 227 9.81 1.44 -21.09
N MET A 228 10.31 0.29 -20.68
CA MET A 228 9.61 -0.68 -19.82
C MET A 228 9.25 -0.14 -18.42
N LEU A 229 9.98 0.84 -17.89
CA LEU A 229 9.60 1.55 -16.66
C LEU A 229 8.29 2.34 -16.80
N TRP A 230 7.90 2.70 -18.02
CA TRP A 230 6.68 3.47 -18.33
C TRP A 230 5.72 2.74 -19.27
N PHE A 231 5.92 1.43 -19.51
CA PHE A 231 5.00 0.59 -20.27
C PHE A 231 3.57 0.71 -19.73
N ARG A 232 2.59 0.91 -20.62
CA ARG A 232 1.16 0.91 -20.27
C ARG A 232 0.52 -0.33 -20.88
N PRO A 233 0.15 -1.36 -20.08
CA PRO A 233 -0.56 -2.53 -20.60
C PRO A 233 -1.91 -2.12 -21.20
N THR A 234 -2.28 -2.77 -22.30
CA THR A 234 -3.63 -2.70 -22.90
C THR A 234 -4.27 -4.09 -22.87
N ARG A 235 -5.57 -4.20 -23.17
CA ARG A 235 -6.27 -5.50 -23.25
C ARG A 235 -5.70 -6.44 -24.32
N GLU A 236 -5.03 -5.91 -25.34
CA GLU A 236 -4.33 -6.71 -26.37
C GLU A 236 -3.09 -7.42 -25.80
N HIS A 237 -2.47 -6.85 -24.77
CA HIS A 237 -1.37 -7.45 -24.03
C HIS A 237 -1.84 -8.46 -22.97
N PHE A 238 -3.12 -8.85 -22.95
CA PHE A 238 -3.70 -9.78 -21.98
C PHE A 238 -4.07 -11.11 -22.65
N ILE A 239 -3.10 -12.02 -22.72
CA ILE A 239 -3.28 -13.32 -23.38
C ILE A 239 -4.00 -14.28 -22.43
N CYS A 240 -5.32 -14.41 -22.60
CA CYS A 240 -6.08 -15.52 -22.05
C CYS A 240 -5.73 -16.85 -22.75
N PRO A 241 -5.77 -18.00 -22.06
CA PRO A 241 -5.62 -19.30 -22.70
C PRO A 241 -6.69 -19.52 -23.80
N ALA A 242 -6.24 -19.79 -25.04
CA ALA A 242 -7.11 -19.82 -26.23
C ALA A 242 -8.18 -20.93 -26.26
N SER A 243 -8.16 -21.87 -25.31
CA SER A 243 -9.17 -22.92 -25.19
C SER A 243 -10.48 -22.35 -24.66
N GLY A 244 -11.44 -22.10 -25.56
CA GLY A 244 -12.83 -21.71 -25.23
C GLY A 244 -13.58 -22.69 -24.32
N ARG A 245 -13.00 -23.88 -24.04
CA ARG A 245 -13.43 -24.88 -23.04
C ARG A 245 -12.88 -24.63 -21.63
N SER A 246 -12.16 -23.54 -21.36
CA SER A 246 -11.79 -23.18 -19.99
C SER A 246 -13.01 -22.75 -19.19
N ILE A 247 -13.18 -23.29 -17.98
CA ILE A 247 -14.20 -22.84 -17.02
C ILE A 247 -13.82 -21.47 -16.47
N LEU A 248 -12.52 -21.22 -16.24
CA LEU A 248 -12.02 -19.92 -15.81
C LEU A 248 -11.81 -19.01 -17.02
N ARG A 249 -12.56 -17.91 -17.12
CA ARG A 249 -12.33 -16.84 -18.12
C ARG A 249 -12.01 -15.53 -17.41
N GLY A 250 -11.32 -14.62 -18.11
CA GLY A 250 -10.84 -13.35 -17.54
C GLY A 250 -9.49 -13.44 -16.83
N CYS A 251 -8.87 -14.62 -16.70
CA CYS A 251 -7.47 -14.79 -16.29
C CYS A 251 -6.56 -14.93 -17.52
N GLY A 252 -5.38 -14.30 -17.48
CA GLY A 252 -4.42 -14.30 -18.60
C GLY A 252 -3.00 -13.99 -18.16
N LYS A 253 -2.08 -13.96 -19.13
CA LYS A 253 -0.66 -13.59 -18.95
C LYS A 253 -0.23 -12.53 -19.96
N LEU A 254 0.86 -11.83 -19.65
CA LEU A 254 1.57 -10.98 -20.60
C LEU A 254 2.21 -11.81 -21.74
N PRO A 255 2.43 -11.22 -22.93
CA PRO A 255 3.26 -11.81 -23.96
C PRO A 255 4.69 -12.10 -23.46
N PRO A 256 5.35 -13.20 -23.88
CA PRO A 256 6.73 -13.50 -23.49
C PRO A 256 7.73 -12.38 -23.81
N SER A 257 7.51 -11.61 -24.89
CA SER A 257 8.32 -10.44 -25.25
C SER A 257 8.24 -9.31 -24.21
N VAL A 258 7.06 -9.01 -23.68
CA VAL A 258 6.87 -8.02 -22.61
C VAL A 258 7.48 -8.52 -21.31
N ILE A 259 7.34 -9.81 -21.00
CA ILE A 259 7.99 -10.44 -19.84
C ILE A 259 9.52 -10.39 -19.94
N SER A 260 10.09 -10.52 -21.14
CA SER A 260 11.53 -10.31 -21.36
C SER A 260 11.91 -8.86 -21.09
N GLY A 261 11.27 -7.89 -21.74
CA GLY A 261 11.59 -6.47 -21.53
C GLY A 261 11.47 -6.01 -20.07
N LEU A 262 10.47 -6.51 -19.34
CA LEU A 262 10.30 -6.27 -17.90
C LEU A 262 11.39 -6.95 -17.04
N HIS A 263 12.00 -8.04 -17.52
CA HIS A 263 13.15 -8.68 -16.89
C HIS A 263 14.46 -7.96 -17.19
N ASP A 264 14.68 -7.55 -18.45
CA ASP A 264 15.90 -6.90 -18.89
C ASP A 264 16.13 -5.57 -18.13
N ILE A 265 15.05 -4.81 -17.93
CA ILE A 265 15.08 -3.58 -17.11
C ILE A 265 15.23 -3.86 -15.62
N PHE A 266 14.61 -4.94 -15.11
CA PHE A 266 14.82 -5.38 -13.73
C PHE A 266 16.29 -5.74 -13.50
N GLU A 267 16.92 -6.51 -14.40
CA GLU A 267 18.34 -6.84 -14.31
C GLU A 267 19.23 -5.60 -14.35
N HIS A 268 18.94 -4.62 -15.21
CA HIS A 268 19.69 -3.37 -15.28
C HIS A 268 19.68 -2.64 -13.92
N VAL A 269 18.50 -2.50 -13.31
CA VAL A 269 18.36 -1.86 -11.99
C VAL A 269 18.97 -2.73 -10.88
N GLN A 270 18.86 -4.05 -10.94
CA GLN A 270 19.49 -4.97 -9.99
C GLN A 270 21.02 -4.86 -10.04
N LYS A 271 21.62 -4.76 -11.23
CA LYS A 271 23.07 -4.54 -11.41
C LYS A 271 23.50 -3.19 -10.81
N LYS A 272 22.71 -2.13 -11.03
CA LYS A 272 22.92 -0.80 -10.42
C LYS A 272 22.79 -0.81 -8.89
N TYR A 273 21.80 -1.51 -8.35
CA TYR A 273 21.59 -1.69 -6.91
C TYR A 273 22.74 -2.47 -6.27
N ASN A 274 23.16 -3.59 -6.87
CA ASN A 274 24.31 -4.37 -6.38
C ASN A 274 25.59 -3.53 -6.36
N ALA A 275 25.85 -2.74 -7.40
CA ALA A 275 27.00 -1.81 -7.44
C ALA A 275 26.92 -0.72 -6.36
N PHE A 276 25.72 -0.20 -6.06
CA PHE A 276 25.49 0.73 -4.95
C PHE A 276 25.76 0.06 -3.59
N LEU A 277 25.32 -1.18 -3.37
CA LEU A 277 25.62 -1.95 -2.15
C LEU A 277 27.14 -2.16 -1.97
N SER A 278 27.86 -2.54 -3.03
CA SER A 278 29.31 -2.78 -2.97
C SER A 278 30.15 -1.51 -2.73
N SER A 279 29.58 -0.33 -2.96
CA SER A 279 30.27 0.97 -2.79
C SER A 279 29.80 1.79 -1.59
N THR A 280 28.72 1.38 -0.91
CA THR A 280 28.09 2.15 0.18
C THR A 280 28.15 1.38 1.50
N PRO A 281 28.74 1.94 2.58
CA PRO A 281 28.69 1.34 3.92
C PRO A 281 27.25 1.04 4.36
N SER A 282 27.04 -0.09 5.04
CA SER A 282 25.71 -0.60 5.40
C SER A 282 24.81 0.41 6.10
N GLU A 283 25.36 1.17 7.04
CA GLU A 283 24.69 2.25 7.80
C GLU A 283 24.14 3.39 6.93
N LYS A 284 24.69 3.56 5.71
CA LYS A 284 24.31 4.62 4.76
C LYS A 284 23.32 4.15 3.70
N ILE A 285 22.98 2.86 3.65
CA ILE A 285 21.96 2.32 2.75
C ILE A 285 20.58 2.82 3.21
N PRO A 286 19.80 3.51 2.36
CA PRO A 286 18.45 3.95 2.73
C PRO A 286 17.54 2.75 3.04
N THR A 287 16.91 2.76 4.22
CA THR A 287 16.09 1.64 4.75
C THR A 287 14.95 1.20 3.83
N LEU A 288 14.46 2.12 3.00
CA LEU A 288 13.41 1.89 2.01
C LEU A 288 13.88 1.11 0.77
N LEU A 289 15.18 1.14 0.45
CA LEU A 289 15.71 0.63 -0.83
C LEU A 289 15.65 -0.91 -0.96
N PRO A 290 16.06 -1.74 0.04
CA PRO A 290 15.93 -3.19 -0.08
C PRO A 290 14.47 -3.69 -0.20
N PRO A 291 13.49 -3.19 0.58
CA PRO A 291 12.07 -3.52 0.40
C PRO A 291 11.52 -3.19 -1.00
N LEU A 292 11.98 -2.11 -1.64
CA LEU A 292 11.59 -1.79 -3.02
C LEU A 292 12.12 -2.85 -4.00
N MET A 293 13.41 -3.19 -3.93
CA MET A 293 13.99 -4.23 -4.80
C MET A 293 13.32 -5.60 -4.58
N GLN A 294 13.04 -5.97 -3.33
CA GLN A 294 12.31 -7.20 -3.01
C GLN A 294 10.86 -7.19 -3.54
N THR A 295 10.20 -6.02 -3.54
CA THR A 295 8.86 -5.85 -4.14
C THR A 295 8.92 -5.99 -5.67
N ALA A 296 9.96 -5.47 -6.31
CA ALA A 296 10.21 -5.67 -7.75
C ALA A 296 10.44 -7.15 -8.10
N VAL A 297 11.28 -7.87 -7.34
CA VAL A 297 11.48 -9.32 -7.47
C VAL A 297 10.13 -10.05 -7.43
N HIS A 298 9.37 -9.90 -6.35
CA HIS A 298 8.09 -10.58 -6.18
C HIS A 298 7.08 -10.24 -7.29
N ALA A 299 7.03 -8.98 -7.74
CA ALA A 299 6.14 -8.56 -8.82
C ALA A 299 6.51 -9.20 -10.17
N LEU A 300 7.80 -9.25 -10.52
CA LEU A 300 8.27 -9.90 -11.75
C LEU A 300 8.01 -11.41 -11.72
N SER A 301 8.25 -12.10 -10.60
CA SER A 301 7.92 -13.53 -10.47
C SER A 301 6.43 -13.80 -10.68
N ARG A 302 5.54 -12.99 -10.09
CA ARG A 302 4.08 -13.15 -10.25
C ARG A 302 3.65 -13.01 -11.71
N LEU A 303 4.13 -11.98 -12.43
CA LEU A 303 3.81 -11.76 -13.85
C LEU A 303 4.28 -12.90 -14.76
N ARG A 304 5.41 -13.55 -14.42
CA ARG A 304 5.92 -14.73 -15.14
C ARG A 304 5.07 -15.97 -14.85
N MET A 305 4.85 -16.29 -13.57
CA MET A 305 4.39 -17.62 -13.17
C MET A 305 2.86 -17.74 -13.12
N LEU A 306 2.14 -16.71 -12.67
CA LEU A 306 0.70 -16.80 -12.39
C LEU A 306 -0.15 -16.17 -13.50
N PRO A 307 -1.24 -16.82 -13.95
CA PRO A 307 -2.29 -16.16 -14.71
C PRO A 307 -3.22 -15.40 -13.74
N THR A 308 -3.43 -14.11 -13.97
CA THR A 308 -4.19 -13.22 -13.07
C THR A 308 -5.31 -12.50 -13.81
N GLY A 309 -6.21 -11.83 -13.08
CA GLY A 309 -7.21 -10.94 -13.68
C GLY A 309 -6.54 -9.70 -14.30
N TYR A 310 -7.20 -9.05 -15.27
CA TYR A 310 -6.59 -7.93 -16.01
C TYR A 310 -6.09 -6.81 -15.08
N MET A 311 -6.91 -6.34 -14.13
CA MET A 311 -6.50 -5.27 -13.21
C MET A 311 -5.40 -5.71 -12.24
N GLU A 312 -5.37 -6.98 -11.83
CA GLU A 312 -4.33 -7.54 -10.96
C GLU A 312 -2.97 -7.67 -11.68
N MET A 313 -3.00 -7.99 -12.99
CA MET A 313 -1.84 -7.87 -13.87
C MET A 313 -1.37 -6.40 -13.94
N VAL A 314 -2.28 -5.45 -14.20
CA VAL A 314 -1.96 -4.01 -14.24
C VAL A 314 -1.30 -3.56 -12.93
N PHE A 315 -1.92 -3.84 -11.78
CA PHE A 315 -1.39 -3.45 -10.46
C PHE A 315 -0.03 -4.09 -10.16
N THR A 316 0.20 -5.34 -10.61
CA THR A 316 1.51 -5.99 -10.45
C THR A 316 2.58 -5.35 -11.34
N ILE A 317 2.24 -4.94 -12.57
CA ILE A 317 3.12 -4.14 -13.42
C ILE A 317 3.41 -2.78 -12.76
N ARG A 318 2.41 -2.12 -12.17
CA ARG A 318 2.59 -0.83 -11.48
C ARG A 318 3.45 -0.94 -10.22
N ALA A 319 3.32 -2.02 -9.46
CA ALA A 319 4.19 -2.32 -8.32
C ALA A 319 5.65 -2.48 -8.78
N LEU A 320 5.89 -3.28 -9.83
CA LEU A 320 7.22 -3.45 -10.43
C LEU A 320 7.80 -2.10 -10.90
N GLN A 321 7.04 -1.34 -11.69
CA GLN A 321 7.47 -0.04 -12.23
C GLN A 321 7.78 0.98 -11.12
N ARG A 322 6.90 1.12 -10.12
CA ARG A 322 7.13 2.05 -9.00
C ARG A 322 8.36 1.64 -8.20
N SER A 323 8.53 0.36 -7.89
CA SER A 323 9.70 -0.14 -7.16
C SER A 323 11.02 0.10 -7.91
N LEU A 324 11.05 -0.11 -9.23
CA LEU A 324 12.25 0.15 -10.04
C LEU A 324 12.54 1.65 -10.19
N LEU A 325 11.54 2.48 -10.49
CA LEU A 325 11.69 3.93 -10.62
C LEU A 325 12.14 4.59 -9.32
N GLU A 326 11.56 4.17 -8.18
CA GLU A 326 11.93 4.70 -6.87
C GLU A 326 13.33 4.22 -6.44
N ALA A 327 13.71 2.97 -6.72
CA ALA A 327 15.05 2.48 -6.48
C ALA A 327 16.12 3.22 -7.30
N ILE A 328 15.86 3.47 -8.60
CA ILE A 328 16.70 4.32 -9.46
C ILE A 328 16.86 5.71 -8.85
N ALA A 329 15.74 6.32 -8.44
CA ALA A 329 15.71 7.67 -7.89
C ALA A 329 16.51 7.79 -6.58
N ILE A 330 16.39 6.82 -5.67
CA ILE A 330 17.15 6.77 -4.41
C ILE A 330 18.66 6.68 -4.68
N ILE A 331 19.07 5.78 -5.58
CA ILE A 331 20.50 5.57 -5.91
C ILE A 331 21.07 6.83 -6.58
N ASP A 332 20.36 7.40 -7.57
CA ASP A 332 20.81 8.61 -8.26
C ASP A 332 20.81 9.84 -7.34
N TYR A 333 19.85 9.95 -6.42
CA TYR A 333 19.83 11.03 -5.43
C TYR A 333 21.07 10.98 -4.53
N ARG A 334 21.49 9.79 -4.08
CA ARG A 334 22.67 9.62 -3.23
C ARG A 334 23.99 9.79 -3.99
N LEU A 335 24.13 9.17 -5.16
CA LEU A 335 25.40 9.14 -5.89
C LEU A 335 25.64 10.40 -6.75
N VAL A 336 24.60 11.00 -7.32
CA VAL A 336 24.72 12.10 -8.30
C VAL A 336 24.23 13.40 -7.69
N TYR A 337 22.97 13.46 -7.27
CA TYR A 337 22.34 14.75 -6.95
C TYR A 337 22.83 15.34 -5.63
N GLN A 338 22.94 14.53 -4.56
CA GLN A 338 23.50 14.98 -3.28
C GLN A 338 24.99 15.38 -3.41
N ALA A 339 25.76 14.72 -4.29
CA ALA A 339 27.15 15.11 -4.56
C ALA A 339 27.24 16.47 -5.27
N ARG A 340 26.35 16.74 -6.25
CA ARG A 340 26.25 18.05 -6.92
C ARG A 340 25.77 19.16 -5.96
N MET A 341 24.84 18.87 -5.04
CA MET A 341 24.33 19.83 -4.04
C MET A 341 25.43 20.41 -3.13
N VAL A 342 26.44 19.59 -2.79
CA VAL A 342 27.56 20.00 -1.91
C VAL A 342 28.81 20.44 -2.67
N ALA A 343 28.80 20.40 -4.01
CA ALA A 343 29.93 20.81 -4.82
C ALA A 343 30.16 22.34 -4.76
N PRO A 344 31.43 22.82 -4.91
CA PRO A 344 31.70 24.24 -5.00
C PRO A 344 30.91 24.91 -6.14
N LYS A 345 30.16 25.97 -5.81
CA LYS A 345 29.37 26.74 -6.78
C LYS A 345 30.31 27.40 -7.81
N GLY A 346 30.26 26.95 -9.06
CA GLY A 346 31.15 27.49 -10.11
C GLY A 346 30.87 27.03 -11.56
N THR A 347 29.92 26.12 -11.81
CA THR A 347 29.55 25.71 -13.18
C THR A 347 28.03 25.57 -13.28
N PRO A 348 27.37 26.16 -14.31
CA PRO A 348 25.95 25.93 -14.54
C PRO A 348 25.68 24.45 -14.85
N VAL A 349 24.93 23.78 -13.97
CA VAL A 349 24.57 22.37 -14.15
C VAL A 349 23.35 22.28 -15.08
N GLN A 350 23.48 21.49 -16.14
CA GLN A 350 22.38 21.21 -17.06
C GLN A 350 21.22 20.51 -16.35
N VAL A 351 19.99 20.80 -16.77
CA VAL A 351 18.78 20.24 -16.13
C VAL A 351 18.55 18.82 -16.63
N ASP A 352 18.74 17.84 -15.75
CA ASP A 352 18.51 16.43 -16.07
C ASP A 352 17.00 16.14 -16.30
N PRO A 353 16.64 15.11 -17.10
CA PRO A 353 15.26 14.71 -17.34
C PRO A 353 14.66 13.95 -16.15
N ARG A 354 14.51 14.65 -15.01
CA ARG A 354 13.92 14.16 -13.76
C ARG A 354 12.62 14.89 -13.42
N MET A 355 11.82 14.30 -12.54
CA MET A 355 10.49 14.80 -12.17
C MET A 355 10.55 16.20 -11.56
N GLY A 356 11.54 16.48 -10.72
CA GLY A 356 11.62 17.73 -9.97
C GLY A 356 10.64 17.80 -8.79
N ALA A 357 10.58 18.95 -8.13
CA ALA A 357 9.68 19.17 -7.01
C ALA A 357 9.18 20.61 -6.89
N PHE A 358 8.01 20.75 -6.26
CA PHE A 358 7.50 22.04 -5.78
C PHE A 358 8.07 22.35 -4.40
N THR A 359 8.42 23.60 -4.13
CA THR A 359 8.84 24.04 -2.79
C THR A 359 8.41 25.47 -2.50
N SER A 360 8.24 25.81 -1.22
CA SER A 360 8.13 27.20 -0.73
C SER A 360 9.35 27.63 0.09
N ASP A 361 10.41 26.81 0.11
CA ASP A 361 11.68 27.09 0.76
C ASP A 361 12.77 27.41 -0.29
N LEU A 362 13.42 28.57 -0.10
CA LEU A 362 14.50 29.05 -0.96
C LEU A 362 15.76 28.18 -0.88
N ARG A 363 16.03 27.51 0.24
CA ARG A 363 17.19 26.63 0.37
C ARG A 363 17.06 25.39 -0.52
N THR A 364 15.87 24.79 -0.53
CA THR A 364 15.51 23.72 -1.46
C THR A 364 15.72 24.14 -2.93
N VAL A 365 15.49 25.43 -3.27
CA VAL A 365 15.79 25.98 -4.61
C VAL A 365 17.30 26.06 -4.87
N GLU A 366 18.12 26.49 -3.91
CA GLU A 366 19.60 26.42 -4.03
C GLU A 366 20.06 25.01 -4.37
N ASP A 367 19.62 24.04 -3.56
CA ASP A 367 20.08 22.66 -3.64
C ASP A 367 19.60 21.98 -4.94
N HIS A 368 18.37 22.24 -5.41
CA HIS A 368 17.90 21.71 -6.70
C HIS A 368 18.58 22.36 -7.90
N LEU A 369 18.88 23.66 -7.83
CA LEU A 369 19.69 24.35 -8.85
C LEU A 369 21.10 23.76 -8.95
N ALA A 370 21.78 23.59 -7.83
CA ALA A 370 23.09 22.95 -7.78
C ALA A 370 23.05 21.49 -8.27
N ALA A 371 21.97 20.76 -7.98
CA ALA A 371 21.78 19.39 -8.43
C ALA A 371 21.55 19.25 -9.95
N GLY A 372 21.05 20.29 -10.63
CA GLY A 372 20.49 20.16 -11.99
C GLY A 372 19.11 19.50 -12.01
N LEU A 373 18.34 19.62 -10.92
CA LEU A 373 16.98 19.09 -10.80
C LEU A 373 15.95 20.19 -11.04
N ARG A 374 14.85 19.87 -11.74
CA ARG A 374 13.74 20.81 -11.97
C ARG A 374 13.14 21.27 -10.63
N VAL A 375 12.91 22.57 -10.48
CA VAL A 375 12.30 23.14 -9.27
C VAL A 375 11.29 24.23 -9.60
N TRP A 376 10.18 24.22 -8.86
CA TRP A 376 9.09 25.18 -8.97
C TRP A 376 8.89 25.85 -7.60
N PHE A 377 9.24 27.14 -7.52
CA PHE A 377 9.23 27.90 -6.27
C PHE A 377 7.88 28.61 -6.10
N ILE A 378 7.08 28.13 -5.15
CA ILE A 378 5.75 28.66 -4.81
C ILE A 378 5.92 29.80 -3.81
N GLN A 379 5.53 31.01 -4.23
CA GLN A 379 5.65 32.24 -3.45
C GLN A 379 4.27 32.90 -3.26
N PRO A 380 3.96 33.48 -2.10
CA PRO A 380 2.76 34.31 -1.96
C PRO A 380 2.94 35.60 -2.78
N SER A 381 1.86 36.16 -3.32
CA SER A 381 1.85 37.45 -4.05
C SER A 381 2.59 38.58 -3.30
N SER A 382 2.46 38.59 -1.97
CA SER A 382 3.13 39.49 -1.05
C SER A 382 4.67 39.38 -1.02
N ALA A 383 5.29 38.40 -1.68
CA ALA A 383 6.75 38.25 -1.81
C ALA A 383 7.33 38.87 -3.10
N PHE A 384 6.52 39.22 -4.11
CA PHE A 384 7.04 39.81 -5.35
C PHE A 384 7.50 41.27 -5.13
N ARG A 385 8.77 41.57 -5.41
CA ARG A 385 9.40 42.88 -5.30
C ARG A 385 10.25 43.18 -6.53
N PHE A 386 11.42 42.55 -6.59
CA PHE A 386 12.55 42.86 -7.48
C PHE A 386 12.94 41.70 -8.41
N GLN A 387 12.31 40.54 -8.27
CA GLN A 387 12.57 39.35 -9.08
C GLN A 387 12.45 39.67 -10.59
N ASN A 388 13.48 39.36 -11.36
CA ASN A 388 13.49 39.37 -12.82
C ASN A 388 12.82 38.09 -13.35
N ILE A 389 11.73 38.24 -14.10
CA ILE A 389 10.95 37.13 -14.67
C ILE A 389 10.92 37.32 -16.18
N LEU A 390 11.37 36.31 -16.94
CA LEU A 390 11.57 36.47 -18.40
C LEU A 390 10.32 36.19 -19.25
N ALA A 391 9.36 35.42 -18.75
CA ALA A 391 8.06 35.19 -19.42
C ALA A 391 6.98 34.70 -18.44
N ILE A 392 5.71 34.88 -18.81
CA ILE A 392 4.58 34.14 -18.22
C ILE A 392 4.36 32.86 -19.03
N THR A 393 4.05 31.74 -18.36
CA THR A 393 3.78 30.45 -19.02
C THR A 393 2.46 29.86 -18.49
N PRO A 394 1.60 29.25 -19.33
CA PRO A 394 0.40 28.59 -18.85
C PRO A 394 0.73 27.36 -17.99
N LEU A 395 -0.15 27.06 -17.03
CA LEU A 395 -0.02 25.87 -16.20
C LEU A 395 -0.30 24.60 -17.01
N ILE A 396 0.63 23.65 -16.97
CA ILE A 396 0.39 22.29 -17.45
C ILE A 396 -0.36 21.54 -16.35
N PHE A 397 -1.63 21.22 -16.58
CA PHE A 397 -2.47 20.50 -15.63
C PHE A 397 -2.36 18.96 -15.80
N PRO A 398 -2.57 18.18 -14.72
CA PRO A 398 -2.50 16.72 -14.77
C PRO A 398 -3.36 16.08 -15.85
N GLN A 399 -4.62 16.54 -16.03
CA GLN A 399 -5.55 15.98 -17.01
C GLN A 399 -5.16 16.20 -18.48
N HIS A 400 -4.05 16.89 -18.77
CA HIS A 400 -3.51 17.01 -20.13
C HIS A 400 -2.48 15.91 -20.47
N ILE A 401 -2.03 15.12 -19.47
CA ILE A 401 -0.90 14.16 -19.60
C ILE A 401 -1.20 12.81 -18.90
N LEU A 402 -1.93 12.84 -17.79
CA LEU A 402 -2.20 11.68 -16.93
C LEU A 402 -3.61 11.13 -17.15
N GLU A 403 -3.78 9.85 -16.86
CA GLU A 403 -5.11 9.26 -16.73
C GLU A 403 -5.74 9.76 -15.43
N MET A 404 -6.83 10.52 -15.55
CA MET A 404 -7.54 11.11 -14.41
C MET A 404 -8.93 10.50 -14.20
N ASN A 405 -9.44 9.72 -15.16
CA ASN A 405 -10.69 8.98 -15.00
C ASN A 405 -10.53 7.93 -13.89
N PHE A 406 -11.54 7.83 -13.02
CA PHE A 406 -11.58 6.79 -12.00
C PHE A 406 -11.73 5.41 -12.66
N LEU A 407 -11.21 4.38 -11.99
CA LEU A 407 -11.55 3.00 -12.35
C LEU A 407 -13.07 2.78 -12.18
N GLU A 408 -13.67 2.01 -13.09
CA GLU A 408 -15.08 1.64 -13.02
C GLU A 408 -15.26 0.21 -12.49
N PRO A 409 -16.24 -0.04 -11.59
CA PRO A 409 -17.08 0.94 -10.91
C PRO A 409 -16.26 1.81 -9.93
N THR A 410 -16.66 3.08 -9.76
CA THR A 410 -15.90 4.04 -8.94
C THR A 410 -15.91 3.65 -7.46
N ALA A 411 -14.80 3.06 -7.03
CA ALA A 411 -14.54 2.73 -5.64
C ALA A 411 -14.41 4.01 -4.76
N PRO A 412 -14.73 3.93 -3.45
CA PRO A 412 -14.44 5.02 -2.51
C PRO A 412 -12.92 5.31 -2.44
N PRO A 413 -12.52 6.51 -1.97
CA PRO A 413 -11.11 6.85 -1.80
C PRO A 413 -10.40 5.87 -0.86
N VAL A 414 -9.28 5.32 -1.31
CA VAL A 414 -8.47 4.35 -0.56
C VAL A 414 -7.78 5.02 0.64
N PHE A 415 -7.62 6.34 0.60
CA PHE A 415 -7.06 7.15 1.67
C PHE A 415 -7.59 8.58 1.61
N VAL A 416 -7.82 9.21 2.76
CA VAL A 416 -8.08 10.65 2.89
C VAL A 416 -7.21 11.23 4.00
N GLY A 417 -6.36 12.21 3.67
CA GLY A 417 -5.42 12.78 4.64
C GLY A 417 -4.30 13.62 4.02
N GLY A 418 -3.25 13.91 4.79
CA GLY A 418 -2.15 14.77 4.36
C GLY A 418 -1.15 14.12 3.39
N HIS A 419 -0.36 14.94 2.69
CA HIS A 419 0.57 14.51 1.63
C HIS A 419 1.58 13.43 2.05
N VAL A 420 2.13 13.49 3.26
CA VAL A 420 3.10 12.49 3.77
C VAL A 420 2.42 11.13 3.98
N ALA A 421 1.34 11.10 4.77
CA ALA A 421 0.57 9.88 5.05
C ALA A 421 -0.06 9.27 3.79
N LYS A 422 -0.38 10.10 2.78
CA LYS A 422 -0.74 9.65 1.43
C LYS A 422 0.36 8.77 0.82
N ILE A 423 1.61 9.26 0.79
CA ILE A 423 2.76 8.54 0.22
C ILE A 423 3.00 7.22 0.98
N GLU A 424 2.95 7.25 2.31
CA GLU A 424 3.09 6.07 3.17
C GLU A 424 1.99 5.03 2.88
N CYS A 425 0.74 5.49 2.62
CA CYS A 425 -0.36 4.63 2.19
C CYS A 425 -0.06 3.97 0.83
N ILE A 426 0.44 4.72 -0.16
CA ILE A 426 0.87 4.16 -1.47
C ILE A 426 1.90 3.04 -1.27
N GLN A 427 2.95 3.31 -0.48
CA GLN A 427 4.02 2.34 -0.21
C GLN A 427 3.54 1.14 0.63
N HIS A 428 2.51 1.29 1.46
CA HIS A 428 1.88 0.19 2.19
C HIS A 428 1.00 -0.68 1.28
N LEU A 429 0.19 -0.06 0.42
CA LEU A 429 -0.63 -0.75 -0.57
C LEU A 429 0.23 -1.57 -1.54
N MET A 430 1.34 -1.00 -2.05
CA MET A 430 2.25 -1.74 -2.94
C MET A 430 2.86 -2.98 -2.28
N ARG A 431 3.26 -2.90 -1.01
CA ARG A 431 3.78 -4.05 -0.25
C ARG A 431 2.73 -5.12 0.05
N LYS A 432 1.43 -4.79 -0.04
CA LYS A 432 0.32 -5.75 0.07
C LYS A 432 0.00 -6.47 -1.25
N ILE A 433 0.33 -5.91 -2.42
CA ILE A 433 0.06 -6.57 -3.71
C ILE A 433 0.92 -7.85 -3.81
N GLY A 434 0.24 -8.99 -3.92
CA GLY A 434 0.81 -10.33 -3.84
C GLY A 434 1.33 -10.77 -2.47
N TYR A 435 0.99 -10.07 -1.38
CA TYR A 435 1.12 -10.62 -0.02
C TYR A 435 -0.07 -11.56 0.27
N THR A 436 0.18 -12.83 0.57
CA THR A 436 -0.87 -13.75 1.00
C THR A 436 -1.32 -13.45 2.44
N SER A 437 -2.42 -12.72 2.63
CA SER A 437 -3.07 -12.59 3.95
C SER A 437 -3.27 -13.97 4.59
N ASP A 438 -3.14 -14.12 5.90
CA ASP A 438 -3.35 -15.42 6.57
C ASP A 438 -4.86 -15.77 6.54
N PRO A 439 -5.28 -16.78 5.76
CA PRO A 439 -6.70 -17.11 5.61
C PRO A 439 -7.24 -17.92 6.80
N PHE A 440 -6.37 -18.39 7.70
CA PHE A 440 -6.78 -19.07 8.92
C PHE A 440 -7.03 -18.09 10.08
N ASN A 441 -6.73 -16.80 9.91
CA ASN A 441 -6.90 -15.79 10.96
C ASN A 441 -8.29 -15.14 10.90
N ASP A 442 -8.96 -15.00 12.05
CA ASP A 442 -10.30 -14.40 12.12
C ASP A 442 -10.21 -12.86 12.11
N PRO A 443 -10.85 -12.15 11.15
CA PRO A 443 -10.72 -10.69 11.02
C PRO A 443 -11.29 -9.92 12.22
N THR A 444 -12.13 -10.55 13.04
CA THR A 444 -12.67 -9.99 14.30
C THR A 444 -11.62 -9.77 15.39
N THR A 445 -10.41 -10.34 15.28
CA THR A 445 -9.34 -10.18 16.30
C THR A 445 -8.50 -8.91 16.14
N LEU A 446 -8.65 -8.17 15.04
CA LEU A 446 -7.94 -6.91 14.79
C LEU A 446 -8.66 -5.66 15.33
N ALA A 447 -9.78 -5.82 16.02
CA ALA A 447 -10.35 -4.76 16.83
C ALA A 447 -9.48 -4.56 18.09
N SER A 448 -8.68 -3.49 18.12
CA SER A 448 -7.92 -3.09 19.31
C SER A 448 -8.84 -3.01 20.54
N PRO A 449 -8.36 -3.36 21.75
CA PRO A 449 -9.17 -3.34 22.95
C PRO A 449 -9.51 -1.90 23.35
N MET A 450 -10.65 -1.40 22.87
CA MET A 450 -11.36 -0.32 23.56
C MET A 450 -11.71 -0.81 24.97
N GLU A 451 -11.40 0.02 25.97
CA GLU A 451 -11.60 -0.31 27.37
C GLU A 451 -13.08 -0.60 27.63
N ALA A 452 -13.40 -1.86 27.97
CA ALA A 452 -14.74 -2.28 28.34
C ALA A 452 -15.07 -1.70 29.72
N SER A 453 -15.62 -0.47 29.72
CA SER A 453 -15.95 0.29 30.93
C SER A 453 -16.83 -0.52 31.88
N THR A 454 -16.44 -0.58 33.15
CA THR A 454 -17.12 -1.35 34.19
C THR A 454 -18.51 -0.77 34.49
N GLY A 455 -19.57 -1.51 34.12
CA GLY A 455 -20.98 -1.19 34.36
C GLY A 455 -21.74 -2.41 34.90
N PRO A 456 -22.70 -2.26 35.84
CA PRO A 456 -23.03 -3.34 36.77
C PRO A 456 -24.11 -4.32 36.32
N THR A 457 -23.93 -5.57 36.75
CA THR A 457 -24.89 -6.68 36.64
C THR A 457 -26.20 -6.41 37.39
N ARG A 458 -27.32 -6.19 36.68
CA ARG A 458 -28.66 -6.29 37.29
C ARG A 458 -29.79 -6.57 36.29
N ASN A 459 -30.28 -7.81 36.27
CA ASN A 459 -31.68 -8.10 36.58
C ASN A 459 -31.94 -9.60 36.74
N GLN A 460 -32.57 -9.97 37.86
CA GLN A 460 -33.10 -11.30 38.08
C GLN A 460 -34.56 -11.37 37.62
N GLY A 461 -34.95 -12.52 37.07
CA GLY A 461 -36.30 -13.07 37.27
C GLY A 461 -37.44 -12.52 36.44
N ARG A 462 -37.98 -13.39 35.57
CA ARG A 462 -39.34 -13.89 35.83
C ARG A 462 -39.45 -15.38 35.49
N LEU A 463 -39.91 -16.15 36.47
CA LEU A 463 -40.19 -17.57 36.35
C LEU A 463 -41.55 -17.76 35.67
N ALA A 464 -41.63 -18.70 34.72
CA ALA A 464 -42.88 -19.26 34.23
C ALA A 464 -42.84 -20.78 34.48
N VAL A 465 -43.23 -21.19 35.69
CA VAL A 465 -43.30 -22.62 36.07
C VAL A 465 -44.63 -23.19 35.61
N HIS A 466 -44.58 -24.22 34.75
CA HIS A 466 -45.64 -25.21 34.69
C HIS A 466 -45.11 -26.57 35.16
N LYS A 467 -45.96 -27.31 35.86
CA LYS A 467 -45.57 -28.36 36.80
C LYS A 467 -45.75 -29.76 36.23
N SER A 468 -44.87 -30.67 36.67
CA SER A 468 -45.16 -32.04 37.13
C SER A 468 -45.82 -33.08 36.20
N ALA A 469 -45.50 -34.38 36.30
CA ALA A 469 -44.34 -35.07 36.88
C ALA A 469 -44.24 -36.49 36.24
N PRO A 470 -43.89 -37.63 36.90
CA PRO A 470 -42.88 -38.51 36.28
C PRO A 470 -43.37 -39.95 36.02
N TYR A 471 -42.53 -40.73 35.33
CA TYR A 471 -42.41 -42.15 35.65
C TYR A 471 -40.93 -42.53 35.77
N SER A 472 -40.62 -43.39 36.75
CA SER A 472 -39.26 -43.75 37.11
C SER A 472 -38.93 -45.17 36.68
N LYS A 473 -37.63 -45.47 36.46
CA LYS A 473 -36.97 -46.61 37.10
C LYS A 473 -35.44 -46.64 36.94
N GLU A 474 -34.80 -47.06 38.03
CA GLU A 474 -33.56 -47.84 38.10
C GLU A 474 -32.33 -47.32 37.33
N ARG A 475 -31.58 -46.43 38.01
CA ARG A 475 -30.14 -46.19 37.78
C ARG A 475 -29.35 -47.46 38.11
N LYS A 476 -29.18 -48.38 37.17
CA LYS A 476 -28.18 -49.46 37.29
C LYS A 476 -26.80 -48.93 36.91
N GLU A 477 -25.89 -48.94 37.87
CA GLU A 477 -24.47 -48.66 37.63
C GLU A 477 -23.86 -49.86 36.89
N LEU A 478 -23.48 -49.67 35.62
CA LEU A 478 -22.78 -50.67 34.82
C LEU A 478 -21.64 -50.01 34.05
N HIS A 479 -20.44 -50.19 34.61
CA HIS A 479 -19.12 -50.14 33.97
C HIS A 479 -18.77 -48.98 33.02
N LEU A 480 -17.85 -48.15 33.53
CA LEU A 480 -16.73 -47.58 32.79
C LEU A 480 -16.19 -48.56 31.71
N THR A 481 -15.68 -48.04 30.59
CA THR A 481 -15.17 -48.78 29.39
C THR A 481 -16.16 -49.09 28.25
N LYS A 482 -16.93 -48.10 27.80
CA LYS A 482 -17.27 -48.04 26.36
C LYS A 482 -16.19 -47.29 25.58
N SER A 483 -15.39 -48.04 24.83
CA SER A 483 -14.45 -47.49 23.85
C SER A 483 -15.21 -46.62 22.84
N ILE A 484 -14.90 -45.33 22.82
CA ILE A 484 -15.31 -44.44 21.73
C ILE A 484 -14.44 -44.82 20.53
N ARG A 485 -14.94 -45.71 19.67
CA ARG A 485 -14.34 -45.94 18.35
C ARG A 485 -14.46 -44.62 17.56
N PRO A 486 -13.37 -43.94 17.18
CA PRO A 486 -13.47 -42.72 16.41
C PRO A 486 -14.04 -43.06 15.03
N SER A 487 -15.20 -42.50 14.68
CA SER A 487 -15.87 -42.75 13.39
C SER A 487 -15.24 -41.91 12.27
N GLY A 488 -13.99 -42.22 11.93
CA GLY A 488 -13.22 -41.55 10.87
C GLY A 488 -11.83 -42.15 10.69
N ARG A 489 -11.18 -41.82 9.58
CA ARG A 489 -9.76 -42.14 9.36
C ARG A 489 -8.90 -41.39 10.38
N ASP A 490 -7.93 -42.09 10.95
CA ASP A 490 -6.82 -41.47 11.68
C ASP A 490 -5.96 -40.62 10.72
N LYS A 491 -5.98 -39.29 10.92
CA LYS A 491 -5.25 -38.34 10.09
C LYS A 491 -3.74 -38.33 10.34
N PHE A 492 -3.26 -38.90 11.45
CA PHE A 492 -1.84 -38.96 11.79
C PHE A 492 -1.13 -40.18 11.19
N LYS A 493 -1.87 -41.06 10.50
CA LYS A 493 -1.36 -42.24 9.78
C LYS A 493 -1.54 -42.08 8.26
N PRO A 494 -0.64 -42.61 7.42
CA PRO A 494 -0.74 -42.51 5.96
C PRO A 494 -1.99 -43.20 5.41
N VAL A 495 -2.35 -42.89 4.16
CA VAL A 495 -3.26 -43.72 3.36
C VAL A 495 -2.43 -44.70 2.53
N ASP A 496 -2.79 -45.97 2.53
CA ASP A 496 -2.32 -46.93 1.53
C ASP A 496 -3.22 -46.86 0.28
N SER A 497 -2.63 -46.57 -0.88
CA SER A 497 -3.32 -46.38 -2.16
C SER A 497 -2.31 -46.20 -3.30
N PRO A 498 -2.46 -46.87 -4.46
CA PRO A 498 -1.55 -46.71 -5.60
C PRO A 498 -1.58 -45.31 -6.24
N TYR A 499 -2.61 -44.51 -5.92
CA TYR A 499 -2.76 -43.12 -6.38
C TYR A 499 -2.07 -42.11 -5.45
N MET A 500 -1.64 -42.52 -4.25
CA MET A 500 -0.99 -41.62 -3.30
C MET A 500 0.50 -41.49 -3.63
N PRO A 501 1.08 -40.27 -3.65
CA PRO A 501 2.52 -40.08 -3.72
C PRO A 501 3.19 -40.44 -2.37
N ASP A 502 4.51 -40.56 -2.38
CA ASP A 502 5.24 -41.24 -1.31
C ASP A 502 5.58 -40.34 -0.11
N TYR A 503 5.16 -40.79 1.07
CA TYR A 503 5.46 -40.13 2.33
C TYR A 503 6.95 -40.24 2.70
N ILE A 504 7.63 -39.11 2.87
CA ILE A 504 9.03 -39.07 3.32
C ILE A 504 9.11 -39.72 4.72
N PRO A 505 9.96 -40.75 4.96
CA PRO A 505 9.92 -41.55 6.19
C PRO A 505 10.01 -40.74 7.49
N SER A 506 10.92 -39.77 7.54
CA SER A 506 11.13 -38.86 8.68
C SER A 506 9.85 -38.08 9.02
N TRP A 507 9.15 -37.56 8.01
CA TRP A 507 7.92 -36.78 8.17
C TRP A 507 6.70 -37.65 8.49
N LYS A 508 6.62 -38.86 7.90
CA LYS A 508 5.63 -39.89 8.24
C LYS A 508 5.70 -40.29 9.72
N ASN A 509 6.92 -40.57 10.20
CA ASN A 509 7.15 -40.99 11.57
C ASN A 509 6.93 -39.82 12.55
N ALA A 510 7.34 -38.60 12.18
CA ALA A 510 7.09 -37.39 12.95
C ALA A 510 5.57 -37.15 13.14
N LEU A 511 4.79 -37.16 12.05
CA LEU A 511 3.34 -36.96 12.09
C LEU A 511 2.63 -38.01 12.95
N ALA A 512 3.07 -39.28 12.89
CA ALA A 512 2.56 -40.36 13.73
C ALA A 512 2.95 -40.25 15.21
N SER A 513 3.93 -39.40 15.56
CA SER A 513 4.43 -39.18 16.93
C SER A 513 3.81 -37.96 17.64
N VAL A 514 2.91 -37.22 16.98
CA VAL A 514 2.27 -36.02 17.55
C VAL A 514 1.48 -36.35 18.81
N ASN A 515 1.78 -35.64 19.91
CA ASN A 515 1.07 -35.79 21.17
C ASN A 515 -0.27 -35.04 21.14
N THR A 516 -1.33 -35.76 20.78
CA THR A 516 -2.70 -35.24 20.69
C THR A 516 -3.33 -34.88 22.04
N HIS A 517 -2.67 -35.15 23.17
CA HIS A 517 -3.16 -34.83 24.51
C HIS A 517 -2.69 -33.47 25.04
N ARG A 518 -1.73 -32.81 24.37
CA ARG A 518 -1.37 -31.43 24.73
C ARG A 518 -2.53 -30.47 24.40
N PRO A 519 -2.83 -29.48 25.27
CA PRO A 519 -3.86 -28.49 24.99
C PRO A 519 -3.42 -27.61 23.82
N ALA A 520 -4.28 -27.46 22.82
CA ALA A 520 -4.08 -26.50 21.75
C ALA A 520 -4.38 -25.07 22.23
N HIS A 521 -3.80 -24.09 21.56
CA HIS A 521 -4.14 -22.67 21.72
C HIS A 521 -5.63 -22.39 21.39
N PRO A 522 -6.19 -21.24 21.82
CA PRO A 522 -7.54 -20.83 21.46
C PRO A 522 -7.75 -20.86 19.95
N ARG A 523 -8.74 -21.64 19.49
CA ARG A 523 -8.92 -21.96 18.06
C ARG A 523 -9.89 -21.01 17.38
N SER A 524 -9.53 -20.55 16.18
CA SER A 524 -10.48 -20.02 15.21
C SER A 524 -11.36 -21.17 14.67
N ALA A 525 -12.55 -20.85 14.16
CA ALA A 525 -13.36 -21.80 13.39
C ALA A 525 -12.62 -22.32 12.14
N ASN A 526 -11.71 -21.51 11.58
CA ASN A 526 -10.99 -21.81 10.34
C ASN A 526 -9.83 -22.80 10.52
N ASP A 527 -9.31 -22.99 11.73
CA ASP A 527 -8.11 -23.79 12.00
C ASP A 527 -8.25 -25.27 11.58
N SER A 528 -9.46 -25.82 11.73
CA SER A 528 -9.77 -27.21 11.39
C SER A 528 -9.97 -27.49 9.88
N ASN A 529 -9.96 -26.43 9.06
CA ASN A 529 -10.29 -26.44 7.64
C ASN A 529 -9.03 -26.37 6.74
N TYR A 530 -9.23 -26.42 5.42
CA TYR A 530 -8.15 -26.51 4.42
C TYR A 530 -8.36 -25.58 3.20
N LEU A 531 -7.26 -25.06 2.64
CA LEU A 531 -7.26 -24.17 1.46
C LEU A 531 -7.36 -24.91 0.13
N PHE A 532 -6.79 -26.11 0.08
CA PHE A 532 -6.98 -27.10 -0.98
C PHE A 532 -7.40 -28.44 -0.33
N PRO A 533 -8.11 -29.33 -1.04
CA PRO A 533 -8.69 -30.53 -0.42
C PRO A 533 -7.64 -31.45 0.21
N ASP A 534 -7.97 -32.09 1.33
CA ASP A 534 -7.19 -33.20 1.89
C ASP A 534 -7.06 -34.31 0.83
N ILE A 535 -5.84 -34.61 0.39
CA ILE A 535 -5.49 -35.63 -0.62
C ILE A 535 -6.14 -37.00 -0.35
N ALA A 536 -6.39 -37.32 0.93
CA ALA A 536 -7.06 -38.56 1.30
C ALA A 536 -8.50 -38.65 0.80
N ILE A 537 -9.16 -37.51 0.54
CA ILE A 537 -10.53 -37.47 -0.01
C ILE A 537 -10.59 -38.13 -1.40
N PHE A 538 -9.51 -38.05 -2.18
CA PHE A 538 -9.38 -38.73 -3.48
C PHE A 538 -9.19 -40.23 -3.30
N CYS A 539 -8.17 -40.65 -2.53
CA CYS A 539 -7.84 -42.07 -2.35
C CYS A 539 -8.92 -42.86 -1.59
N THR A 540 -9.59 -42.26 -0.60
CA THR A 540 -10.64 -42.92 0.22
C THR A 540 -12.05 -42.89 -0.39
N ALA A 541 -12.19 -42.45 -1.65
CA ALA A 541 -13.46 -42.51 -2.36
C ALA A 541 -13.88 -43.96 -2.66
N SER A 542 -15.15 -44.28 -2.37
CA SER A 542 -15.68 -45.66 -2.31
C SER A 542 -15.84 -46.39 -3.66
N SER A 543 -15.70 -45.69 -4.79
CA SER A 543 -15.72 -46.30 -6.12
C SER A 543 -14.81 -45.51 -7.08
N ASP A 544 -14.35 -46.15 -8.14
CA ASP A 544 -13.44 -45.53 -9.10
C ASP A 544 -14.12 -44.45 -9.93
N ASP A 545 -15.44 -44.55 -10.20
CA ASP A 545 -16.23 -43.45 -10.78
C ASP A 545 -16.15 -42.17 -9.94
N ARG A 546 -16.05 -42.33 -8.62
CA ARG A 546 -15.96 -41.20 -7.68
C ARG A 546 -14.54 -40.64 -7.62
N LYS A 547 -13.51 -41.49 -7.74
CA LYS A 547 -12.12 -41.05 -7.92
C LYS A 547 -11.95 -40.28 -9.23
N ALA A 548 -12.44 -40.85 -10.34
CA ALA A 548 -12.42 -40.25 -11.67
C ALA A 548 -13.10 -38.88 -11.69
N ARG A 549 -14.29 -38.79 -11.09
CA ARG A 549 -15.03 -37.54 -10.85
C ARG A 549 -14.21 -36.53 -10.06
N TYR A 550 -13.64 -36.91 -8.92
CA TYR A 550 -12.86 -36.00 -8.08
C TYR A 550 -11.60 -35.46 -8.79
N PHE A 551 -10.81 -36.34 -9.42
CA PHE A 551 -9.63 -35.92 -10.19
C PHE A 551 -9.99 -35.05 -11.40
N THR A 552 -11.06 -35.42 -12.13
CA THR A 552 -11.55 -34.64 -13.27
C THR A 552 -12.02 -33.25 -12.83
N VAL A 553 -12.82 -33.15 -11.76
CA VAL A 553 -13.31 -31.87 -11.22
C VAL A 553 -12.16 -31.03 -10.66
N TRP A 554 -11.19 -31.63 -9.96
CA TRP A 554 -9.97 -30.91 -9.53
C TRP A 554 -9.21 -30.34 -10.73
N LYS A 555 -8.90 -31.15 -11.75
CA LYS A 555 -8.19 -30.70 -12.96
C LYS A 555 -8.88 -29.51 -13.65
N HIS A 556 -10.22 -29.50 -13.63
CA HIS A 556 -11.05 -28.43 -14.22
C HIS A 556 -11.15 -27.17 -13.34
N LEU A 557 -11.15 -27.31 -12.01
CA LEU A 557 -11.25 -26.18 -11.07
C LEU A 557 -9.88 -25.66 -10.57
N ARG A 558 -8.77 -26.39 -10.78
CA ARG A 558 -7.42 -26.08 -10.27
C ARG A 558 -7.03 -24.62 -10.44
N GLY A 559 -7.19 -24.07 -11.66
CA GLY A 559 -6.88 -22.67 -11.95
C GLY A 559 -7.72 -21.69 -11.13
N ALA A 560 -9.03 -21.94 -11.02
CA ALA A 560 -9.95 -21.11 -10.24
C ALA A 560 -9.68 -21.19 -8.73
N LEU A 561 -9.31 -22.36 -8.22
CA LEU A 561 -9.00 -22.57 -6.80
C LEU A 561 -7.66 -21.92 -6.42
N ILE A 562 -6.63 -22.01 -7.28
CA ILE A 562 -5.36 -21.29 -7.07
C ILE A 562 -5.60 -19.77 -7.14
N HIS A 563 -6.34 -19.28 -8.15
CA HIS A 563 -6.69 -17.86 -8.29
C HIS A 563 -7.49 -17.34 -7.08
N ARG A 564 -8.46 -18.11 -6.56
CA ARG A 564 -9.19 -17.79 -5.32
C ARG A 564 -8.25 -17.56 -4.13
N VAL A 565 -7.34 -18.48 -3.85
CA VAL A 565 -6.43 -18.38 -2.69
C VAL A 565 -5.37 -17.29 -2.89
N PHE A 566 -4.98 -17.02 -4.14
CA PHE A 566 -4.06 -15.93 -4.50
C PHE A 566 -4.72 -14.55 -4.40
N SER A 567 -5.75 -14.25 -5.20
CA SER A 567 -6.34 -12.92 -5.32
C SER A 567 -7.23 -12.53 -4.14
N GLY A 568 -7.92 -13.51 -3.52
CA GLY A 568 -8.70 -13.28 -2.31
C GLY A 568 -7.86 -12.91 -1.07
N ALA A 569 -6.53 -12.93 -1.17
CA ALA A 569 -5.65 -12.31 -0.19
C ALA A 569 -5.70 -10.77 -0.21
N HIS A 570 -6.29 -10.17 -1.25
CA HIS A 570 -6.31 -8.73 -1.52
C HIS A 570 -7.71 -8.09 -1.40
N ALA A 571 -8.78 -8.89 -1.48
CA ALA A 571 -10.15 -8.43 -1.27
C ALA A 571 -10.41 -8.21 0.23
N SER A 572 -10.70 -6.98 0.64
CA SER A 572 -11.15 -6.64 2.00
C SER A 572 -12.52 -7.23 2.31
N ASP A 573 -13.38 -7.29 1.31
CA ASP A 573 -14.83 -7.50 1.47
C ASP A 573 -15.19 -8.99 1.36
N PHE A 574 -14.33 -9.80 0.73
CA PHE A 574 -14.50 -11.24 0.49
C PHE A 574 -13.21 -12.05 0.77
N PRO A 575 -12.77 -12.13 2.04
CA PRO A 575 -11.57 -12.88 2.42
C PRO A 575 -11.70 -14.39 2.14
N VAL A 576 -10.57 -15.03 1.84
CA VAL A 576 -10.53 -16.48 1.54
C VAL A 576 -10.78 -17.31 2.79
N VAL A 577 -12.00 -17.83 2.94
CA VAL A 577 -12.32 -18.79 4.00
C VAL A 577 -11.83 -20.20 3.62
N PRO A 578 -11.02 -20.89 4.45
CA PRO A 578 -10.66 -22.29 4.28
C PRO A 578 -11.89 -23.20 4.47
N LEU A 579 -12.03 -24.23 3.63
CA LEU A 579 -13.25 -25.06 3.57
C LEU A 579 -13.12 -26.33 4.41
N CYS A 580 -14.23 -26.82 4.95
CA CYS A 580 -14.20 -28.05 5.75
C CYS A 580 -14.11 -29.31 4.86
N PRO A 581 -13.70 -30.47 5.40
CA PRO A 581 -13.58 -31.71 4.62
C PRO A 581 -14.90 -32.21 4.00
N GLN A 582 -16.07 -31.71 4.42
CA GLN A 582 -17.34 -32.04 3.77
C GLN A 582 -17.67 -31.08 2.61
N ASP A 583 -17.36 -29.80 2.74
CA ASP A 583 -17.49 -28.84 1.64
C ASP A 583 -16.59 -29.25 0.48
N TRP A 584 -15.36 -29.67 0.75
CA TRP A 584 -14.44 -30.21 -0.26
C TRP A 584 -15.00 -31.44 -1.01
N ARG A 585 -15.76 -32.32 -0.35
CA ARG A 585 -16.45 -33.43 -1.03
C ARG A 585 -17.59 -32.93 -1.92
N ASP A 586 -18.33 -31.92 -1.45
CA ASP A 586 -19.43 -31.33 -2.23
C ASP A 586 -18.90 -30.53 -3.45
N VAL A 587 -17.75 -29.86 -3.35
CA VAL A 587 -16.99 -29.31 -4.49
C VAL A 587 -16.62 -30.43 -5.47
N LEU A 588 -15.89 -31.45 -5.01
CA LEU A 588 -15.32 -32.48 -5.88
C LEU A 588 -16.37 -33.44 -6.48
N ASN A 589 -17.57 -33.56 -5.89
CA ASN A 589 -18.71 -34.24 -6.51
C ASN A 589 -19.15 -33.57 -7.83
N GLY A 590 -18.87 -32.28 -8.02
CA GLY A 590 -19.13 -31.57 -9.28
C GLY A 590 -20.62 -31.42 -9.64
N ASP A 591 -21.53 -31.47 -8.66
CA ASP A 591 -22.98 -31.35 -8.91
C ASP A 591 -23.36 -30.02 -9.59
N MET A 592 -22.54 -28.99 -9.41
CA MET A 592 -22.63 -27.69 -10.09
C MET A 592 -22.65 -27.81 -11.63
N PHE A 593 -21.91 -28.75 -12.22
CA PHE A 593 -21.86 -28.95 -13.67
C PHE A 593 -23.13 -29.60 -14.23
N LYS A 594 -23.96 -30.24 -13.37
CA LYS A 594 -25.15 -30.98 -13.81
C LYS A 594 -26.37 -30.09 -14.06
N GLN A 595 -26.39 -28.87 -13.51
CA GLN A 595 -27.58 -27.99 -13.63
C GLN A 595 -27.58 -27.11 -14.89
N HIS A 596 -26.43 -26.87 -15.51
CA HIS A 596 -26.34 -26.13 -16.77
C HIS A 596 -26.56 -27.02 -18.02
N ALA A 597 -26.60 -28.34 -17.85
CA ALA A 597 -26.80 -29.29 -18.94
C ALA A 597 -28.28 -29.56 -19.30
N GLU A 598 -29.23 -29.21 -18.43
CA GLU A 598 -30.67 -29.42 -18.65
C GLU A 598 -31.51 -28.22 -18.19
N PRO A 599 -32.28 -27.55 -19.08
CA PRO A 599 -33.27 -26.56 -18.66
C PRO A 599 -34.46 -27.27 -17.97
N ARG A 600 -34.64 -27.05 -16.67
CA ARG A 600 -35.76 -27.60 -15.89
C ARG A 600 -36.59 -26.52 -15.20
N GLU A 601 -37.91 -26.71 -15.21
CA GLU A 601 -38.91 -25.80 -14.63
C GLU A 601 -38.68 -25.48 -13.14
N PRO A 602 -39.13 -24.30 -12.66
CA PRO A 602 -38.89 -23.83 -11.29
C PRO A 602 -39.76 -24.55 -10.23
N LYS A 603 -39.41 -25.80 -9.92
CA LYS A 603 -39.94 -26.52 -8.75
C LYS A 603 -39.18 -26.12 -7.47
N LYS A 604 -39.84 -26.25 -6.31
CA LYS A 604 -39.38 -25.75 -4.99
C LYS A 604 -37.91 -26.09 -4.71
N PRO A 605 -37.14 -25.21 -4.03
CA PRO A 605 -35.70 -25.37 -3.84
C PRO A 605 -35.35 -26.64 -3.07
N THR A 606 -34.98 -27.68 -3.81
CA THR A 606 -34.41 -28.91 -3.26
C THR A 606 -33.06 -28.66 -2.59
N ARG A 607 -32.69 -29.56 -1.66
CA ARG A 607 -31.42 -29.56 -0.91
C ARG A 607 -30.17 -29.38 -1.78
N ASN A 608 -30.20 -29.81 -3.05
CA ASN A 608 -29.11 -29.65 -4.00
C ASN A 608 -28.97 -28.21 -4.53
N ARG A 609 -30.08 -27.47 -4.70
CA ARG A 609 -30.02 -26.05 -5.07
C ARG A 609 -29.37 -25.22 -3.97
N THR A 610 -29.65 -25.54 -2.70
CA THR A 610 -28.97 -24.93 -1.54
C THR A 610 -27.46 -25.23 -1.52
N LYS A 611 -27.05 -26.45 -1.88
CA LYS A 611 -25.62 -26.81 -1.98
C LYS A 611 -24.88 -26.05 -3.08
N ILE A 612 -25.48 -25.92 -4.27
CA ILE A 612 -24.85 -25.24 -5.41
C ILE A 612 -24.78 -23.72 -5.17
N LEU A 613 -25.83 -23.12 -4.58
CA LEU A 613 -25.81 -21.73 -4.09
C LEU A 613 -24.73 -21.47 -3.03
N ASN A 614 -24.25 -22.49 -2.31
CA ASN A 614 -23.12 -22.35 -1.39
C ASN A 614 -21.76 -22.44 -2.12
N LEU A 615 -21.66 -23.16 -3.24
CA LEU A 615 -20.44 -23.19 -4.08
C LEU A 615 -20.25 -21.89 -4.85
N GLU A 616 -21.34 -21.28 -5.34
CA GLU A 616 -21.29 -19.92 -5.88
C GLU A 616 -20.79 -18.93 -4.83
N LYS A 617 -21.31 -18.98 -3.59
CA LYS A 617 -20.78 -18.14 -2.47
C LYS A 617 -19.32 -18.41 -2.10
N ILE A 618 -18.81 -19.61 -2.33
CA ILE A 618 -17.42 -19.99 -2.03
C ILE A 618 -16.46 -19.48 -3.11
N LEU A 619 -16.88 -19.44 -4.38
CA LEU A 619 -16.02 -19.14 -5.52
C LEU A 619 -16.27 -17.77 -6.15
N ALA A 620 -17.53 -17.37 -6.36
CA ALA A 620 -17.87 -16.20 -7.18
C ALA A 620 -17.47 -14.84 -6.58
N PRO A 621 -17.61 -14.56 -5.26
CA PRO A 621 -17.26 -13.25 -4.71
C PRO A 621 -15.79 -12.88 -4.93
N CYS A 622 -14.86 -13.82 -4.71
CA CYS A 622 -13.42 -13.61 -4.91
C CYS A 622 -13.01 -13.49 -6.40
N LEU A 623 -13.92 -13.73 -7.35
CA LEU A 623 -13.63 -13.73 -8.79
C LEU A 623 -14.32 -12.57 -9.51
N ALA A 624 -15.54 -12.19 -9.11
CA ALA A 624 -16.31 -11.11 -9.71
C ALA A 624 -15.54 -9.77 -9.69
N ASP A 625 -14.99 -9.39 -8.53
CA ASP A 625 -14.21 -8.15 -8.35
C ASP A 625 -12.91 -8.13 -9.17
N ALA A 626 -12.37 -9.30 -9.54
CA ALA A 626 -11.15 -9.41 -10.34
C ALA A 626 -11.40 -9.29 -11.86
N GLY A 627 -12.68 -9.17 -12.29
CA GLY A 627 -13.06 -9.29 -13.70
C GLY A 627 -12.96 -10.73 -14.23
N VAL A 628 -13.06 -11.72 -13.33
CA VAL A 628 -12.85 -13.14 -13.59
C VAL A 628 -14.18 -13.90 -13.43
N SER A 629 -14.45 -14.85 -14.33
CA SER A 629 -15.76 -15.53 -14.42
C SER A 629 -15.62 -17.05 -14.51
N LEU A 630 -16.61 -17.75 -13.94
CA LEU A 630 -16.73 -19.20 -13.98
C LEU A 630 -17.84 -19.62 -14.97
N HIS A 631 -17.41 -20.08 -16.12
CA HIS A 631 -18.26 -20.67 -17.15
C HIS A 631 -18.47 -22.16 -16.85
N LEU A 632 -19.38 -22.47 -15.93
CA LEU A 632 -19.69 -23.85 -15.52
C LEU A 632 -20.33 -24.68 -16.67
N GLU A 633 -20.86 -24.01 -17.69
CA GLU A 633 -21.21 -24.57 -19.01
C GLU A 633 -20.05 -25.33 -19.68
N ASN A 634 -18.80 -24.91 -19.45
CA ASN A 634 -17.59 -25.57 -19.94
C ASN A 634 -17.14 -26.76 -19.05
N GLY A 635 -18.09 -27.42 -18.38
CA GLY A 635 -17.84 -28.52 -17.47
C GLY A 635 -17.21 -29.75 -18.15
N PRO A 636 -16.64 -30.69 -17.36
CA PRO A 636 -16.10 -31.94 -17.88
C PRO A 636 -17.17 -32.79 -18.56
N ILE A 637 -17.01 -33.00 -19.87
CA ILE A 637 -17.89 -33.83 -20.71
C ILE A 637 -17.77 -35.32 -20.32
N GLU A 638 -16.56 -35.76 -19.96
CA GLU A 638 -16.24 -37.13 -19.59
C GLU A 638 -15.47 -37.15 -18.27
N MET A 639 -15.65 -38.19 -17.46
CA MET A 639 -14.98 -38.38 -16.16
C MET A 639 -14.03 -39.58 -16.23
N VAL A 640 -12.81 -39.32 -16.71
CA VAL A 640 -11.77 -40.32 -16.89
C VAL A 640 -10.96 -40.47 -15.59
N LEU A 641 -10.69 -41.71 -15.18
CA LEU A 641 -9.76 -41.98 -14.08
C LEU A 641 -8.32 -41.77 -14.58
N PRO A 642 -7.51 -40.87 -13.96
CA PRO A 642 -6.11 -40.70 -14.36
C PRO A 642 -5.28 -41.97 -14.10
N THR A 643 -4.16 -42.11 -14.80
CA THR A 643 -3.16 -43.14 -14.47
C THR A 643 -2.61 -42.94 -13.06
N ALA A 644 -2.00 -43.97 -12.47
CA ALA A 644 -1.42 -43.87 -11.14
C ALA A 644 -0.40 -42.71 -11.02
N ASP A 645 0.46 -42.52 -12.02
CA ASP A 645 1.42 -41.41 -12.08
C ASP A 645 0.77 -40.03 -12.21
N GLN A 646 -0.27 -39.91 -13.05
CA GLN A 646 -1.04 -38.68 -13.19
C GLN A 646 -1.77 -38.32 -11.89
N ALA A 647 -2.29 -39.33 -11.18
CA ALA A 647 -2.92 -39.15 -9.87
C ALA A 647 -1.90 -38.72 -8.81
N ARG A 648 -0.76 -39.41 -8.72
CA ARG A 648 0.36 -39.06 -7.83
C ARG A 648 0.82 -37.62 -8.05
N ALA A 649 1.01 -37.20 -9.31
CA ALA A 649 1.38 -35.83 -9.66
C ALA A 649 0.35 -34.79 -9.19
N MET A 650 -0.94 -35.05 -9.36
CA MET A 650 -2.00 -34.14 -8.88
C MET A 650 -2.09 -34.09 -7.35
N LEU A 651 -1.97 -35.22 -6.66
CA LEU A 651 -2.02 -35.26 -5.19
C LEU A 651 -0.75 -34.68 -4.55
N TRP A 652 0.42 -34.87 -5.18
CA TRP A 652 1.66 -34.23 -4.77
C TRP A 652 1.52 -32.70 -4.82
N GLU A 653 1.03 -32.15 -5.93
CA GLU A 653 0.76 -30.72 -6.06
C GLU A 653 -0.19 -30.20 -4.97
N ILE A 654 -1.32 -30.88 -4.74
CA ILE A 654 -2.30 -30.48 -3.72
C ILE A 654 -1.66 -30.45 -2.32
N SER A 655 -0.82 -31.43 -2.00
CA SER A 655 -0.14 -31.49 -0.69
C SER A 655 0.97 -30.46 -0.56
N GLU A 656 1.75 -30.22 -1.61
CA GLU A 656 2.82 -29.22 -1.62
C GLU A 656 2.24 -27.79 -1.51
N LEU A 657 1.12 -27.50 -2.19
CA LEU A 657 0.37 -26.26 -2.04
C LEU A 657 -0.12 -26.06 -0.60
N ASN A 658 -0.77 -27.08 -0.01
CA ASN A 658 -1.23 -27.01 1.38
C ASN A 658 -0.05 -26.89 2.36
N PHE A 659 1.01 -27.68 2.21
CA PHE A 659 2.20 -27.65 3.09
C PHE A 659 2.89 -26.28 3.09
N ARG A 660 3.12 -25.69 1.91
CA ARG A 660 3.69 -24.33 1.79
C ARG A 660 2.86 -23.28 2.53
N LEU A 661 1.54 -23.30 2.34
CA LEU A 661 0.63 -22.32 2.94
C LEU A 661 0.42 -22.57 4.44
N GLU A 662 0.37 -23.82 4.89
CA GLU A 662 0.33 -24.20 6.31
C GLU A 662 1.61 -23.83 7.04
N PHE A 663 2.78 -24.01 6.43
CA PHE A 663 4.06 -23.56 6.96
C PHE A 663 4.13 -22.02 7.09
N MET A 664 3.69 -21.29 6.07
CA MET A 664 3.59 -19.83 6.10
C MET A 664 2.56 -19.31 7.13
N ALA A 665 1.46 -20.04 7.36
CA ALA A 665 0.46 -19.68 8.36
C ALA A 665 0.93 -19.97 9.79
N LEU A 666 1.61 -21.12 10.01
CA LEU A 666 2.21 -21.45 11.29
C LEU A 666 3.29 -20.44 11.67
N ASP A 667 4.20 -20.09 10.75
CA ASP A 667 5.28 -19.12 11.01
C ASP A 667 4.74 -17.81 11.61
N ARG A 668 3.68 -17.26 11.00
CA ARG A 668 3.01 -16.02 11.45
C ARG A 668 2.42 -16.10 12.86
N ARG A 669 2.11 -17.31 13.36
CA ARG A 669 1.53 -17.53 14.69
C ARG A 669 2.57 -17.76 15.79
N VAL A 670 3.70 -18.41 15.47
CA VAL A 670 4.70 -18.82 16.48
C VAL A 670 6.03 -18.05 16.44
N HIS A 671 6.29 -17.26 15.39
CA HIS A 671 7.50 -16.44 15.28
C HIS A 671 7.51 -15.29 16.30
N ASP A 672 8.57 -15.21 17.11
CA ASP A 672 8.81 -14.02 17.95
C ASP A 672 9.26 -12.83 17.08
N VAL A 673 8.33 -11.90 16.86
CA VAL A 673 8.52 -10.64 16.11
C VAL A 673 9.66 -9.79 16.68
N ARG A 674 10.07 -9.98 17.94
CA ARG A 674 11.23 -9.29 18.54
C ARG A 674 12.58 -9.77 17.97
N MET A 675 12.60 -10.92 17.30
CA MET A 675 13.82 -11.58 16.84
C MET A 675 14.16 -11.34 15.36
N SER A 676 13.29 -10.70 14.54
CA SER A 676 13.62 -10.45 13.13
C SER A 676 12.91 -9.27 12.46
N GLY A 677 13.52 -8.74 11.39
CA GLY A 677 12.87 -7.80 10.48
C GLY A 677 11.93 -8.53 9.50
N SER A 678 10.64 -8.15 9.51
CA SER A 678 9.54 -8.86 8.84
C SER A 678 9.74 -9.15 7.33
N GLU A 679 10.45 -8.29 6.60
CA GLU A 679 10.67 -8.47 5.16
C GLU A 679 11.76 -9.50 4.83
N SER A 680 12.82 -9.59 5.65
CA SER A 680 13.85 -10.63 5.56
C SER A 680 13.28 -12.03 5.84
N ARG A 681 12.25 -12.10 6.70
CA ARG A 681 11.61 -13.37 7.11
C ARG A 681 10.97 -14.13 5.94
N LYS A 682 10.33 -13.42 5.00
CA LYS A 682 9.71 -14.02 3.79
C LYS A 682 10.71 -14.76 2.92
N HIS A 683 11.87 -14.14 2.69
CA HIS A 683 12.94 -14.68 1.87
C HIS A 683 13.51 -15.98 2.48
N LEU A 684 13.69 -15.99 3.80
CA LEU A 684 14.13 -17.17 4.53
C LEU A 684 13.11 -18.33 4.38
N ILE A 685 11.83 -18.07 4.58
CA ILE A 685 10.74 -19.04 4.37
C ILE A 685 10.73 -19.57 2.94
N TYR A 686 10.79 -18.71 1.93
CA TYR A 686 10.75 -19.14 0.53
C TYR A 686 11.97 -20.00 0.16
N SER A 687 13.15 -19.70 0.72
CA SER A 687 14.36 -20.49 0.49
C SER A 687 14.28 -21.94 1.01
N CYS A 688 13.31 -22.28 1.86
CA CYS A 688 13.03 -23.65 2.31
C CYS A 688 12.46 -24.55 1.20
N PHE A 689 12.01 -23.99 0.06
CA PHE A 689 11.36 -24.73 -1.03
C PHE A 689 12.21 -24.77 -2.32
N PRO A 690 12.20 -25.88 -3.07
CA PRO A 690 12.89 -25.96 -4.35
C PRO A 690 12.22 -25.09 -5.42
N GLY A 691 13.04 -24.49 -6.28
CA GLY A 691 12.62 -23.45 -7.24
C GLY A 691 12.69 -22.01 -6.70
N TRP A 692 13.07 -21.80 -5.44
CA TRP A 692 13.43 -20.45 -4.96
C TRP A 692 14.74 -19.97 -5.60
N THR A 693 14.76 -18.70 -6.04
CA THR A 693 15.92 -18.01 -6.63
C THR A 693 15.93 -16.54 -6.22
N ASP A 694 17.04 -15.83 -6.47
CA ASP A 694 17.11 -14.37 -6.30
C ASP A 694 16.21 -13.61 -7.30
N ALA A 695 15.85 -14.24 -8.44
CA ALA A 695 14.79 -13.78 -9.35
C ALA A 695 13.36 -14.07 -8.84
N GLY A 696 13.26 -14.58 -7.60
CA GLY A 696 12.05 -14.75 -6.80
C GLY A 696 11.44 -16.15 -6.84
N PHE A 697 10.22 -16.24 -6.34
CA PHE A 697 9.51 -17.48 -6.02
C PHE A 697 7.99 -17.23 -5.92
N SER A 698 7.20 -18.28 -6.15
CA SER A 698 5.75 -18.28 -5.92
C SER A 698 5.35 -19.52 -5.09
N PRO A 699 4.73 -19.36 -3.91
CA PRO A 699 4.27 -20.52 -3.14
C PRO A 699 3.18 -21.32 -3.87
N PHE A 700 2.47 -20.67 -4.80
CA PHE A 700 1.38 -21.25 -5.60
C PHE A 700 1.82 -22.06 -6.83
N GLU A 701 3.13 -22.22 -7.06
CA GLU A 701 3.65 -22.96 -8.21
C GLU A 701 4.43 -24.22 -7.80
N CYS A 702 3.85 -25.38 -8.11
CA CYS A 702 4.41 -26.69 -7.86
C CYS A 702 4.92 -27.30 -9.17
N VAL A 703 6.12 -26.90 -9.61
CA VAL A 703 6.76 -27.46 -10.81
C VAL A 703 7.12 -28.93 -10.55
N LEU A 704 6.58 -29.86 -11.35
CA LEU A 704 6.80 -31.31 -11.15
C LEU A 704 8.30 -31.72 -11.21
N GLY A 705 9.14 -31.00 -11.97
CA GLY A 705 10.59 -31.22 -11.98
C GLY A 705 11.30 -30.91 -10.65
N HIS A 706 10.61 -30.28 -9.70
CA HIS A 706 11.10 -30.02 -8.34
C HIS A 706 10.58 -31.04 -7.31
N ALA A 707 9.74 -32.01 -7.71
CA ALA A 707 8.99 -32.83 -6.77
C ALA A 707 9.83 -33.76 -5.90
N ASP A 708 11.00 -34.19 -6.40
CA ASP A 708 11.98 -35.01 -5.69
C ASP A 708 13.25 -34.20 -5.38
N GLN A 709 13.10 -32.88 -5.20
CA GLN A 709 14.14 -31.95 -4.75
C GLN A 709 13.83 -31.42 -3.34
N GLY A 710 14.75 -30.62 -2.78
CA GLY A 710 14.54 -30.01 -1.46
C GLY A 710 14.41 -31.06 -0.36
N LEU A 711 13.39 -30.93 0.48
CA LEU A 711 13.06 -31.92 1.53
C LEU A 711 12.78 -33.32 0.95
N ALA A 712 12.25 -33.39 -0.27
CA ALA A 712 11.96 -34.63 -0.98
C ALA A 712 13.18 -35.23 -1.70
N ALA A 713 14.38 -34.63 -1.62
CA ALA A 713 15.59 -35.19 -2.24
C ALA A 713 15.89 -36.64 -1.77
N SER A 714 16.44 -37.45 -2.68
CA SER A 714 16.96 -38.79 -2.37
C SER A 714 18.32 -38.72 -1.68
N ASN A 715 19.21 -37.85 -2.16
CA ASN A 715 20.55 -37.67 -1.60
C ASN A 715 20.50 -36.69 -0.41
N TRP A 716 20.97 -37.13 0.77
CA TRP A 716 21.00 -36.31 1.99
C TRP A 716 21.80 -35.01 1.83
N LYS A 717 22.85 -34.98 0.99
CA LYS A 717 23.64 -33.77 0.69
C LYS A 717 22.84 -32.70 -0.06
N GLN A 718 21.87 -33.13 -0.89
CA GLN A 718 20.96 -32.22 -1.59
C GLN A 718 19.81 -31.77 -0.67
N LYS A 719 19.42 -32.60 0.30
CA LYS A 719 18.39 -32.29 1.31
C LYS A 719 18.89 -31.28 2.35
N LEU A 720 20.14 -31.45 2.84
CA LEU A 720 20.74 -30.72 3.94
C LEU A 720 20.57 -29.18 3.85
N PRO A 721 20.86 -28.49 2.73
CA PRO A 721 20.68 -27.03 2.64
C PRO A 721 19.26 -26.55 2.93
N PHE A 722 18.24 -27.35 2.62
CA PHE A 722 16.84 -27.01 2.86
C PHE A 722 16.44 -27.27 4.32
N LEU A 723 16.99 -28.31 4.95
CA LEU A 723 16.83 -28.56 6.39
C LEU A 723 17.49 -27.47 7.24
N LEU A 724 18.67 -26.97 6.85
CA LEU A 724 19.33 -25.87 7.55
C LEU A 724 18.51 -24.57 7.44
N ARG A 725 17.97 -24.26 6.26
CA ARG A 725 17.07 -23.09 6.09
C ARG A 725 15.79 -23.25 6.90
N LEU A 726 15.19 -24.45 6.89
CA LEU A 726 14.01 -24.80 7.70
C LEU A 726 14.30 -24.62 9.20
N ASN A 727 15.48 -25.02 9.66
CA ASN A 727 15.96 -24.78 11.02
C ASN A 727 16.06 -23.27 11.34
N THR A 728 16.73 -22.47 10.51
CA THR A 728 16.85 -21.01 10.74
C THR A 728 15.48 -20.29 10.72
N VAL A 729 14.47 -20.84 10.03
CA VAL A 729 13.08 -20.39 10.24
C VAL A 729 12.64 -20.74 11.66
N MET A 730 12.65 -22.02 12.02
CA MET A 730 12.16 -22.56 13.30
C MET A 730 12.90 -22.03 14.55
N GLU A 731 14.14 -21.55 14.43
CA GLU A 731 14.95 -21.03 15.55
C GLU A 731 14.31 -19.87 16.34
N SER A 732 13.38 -19.15 15.71
CA SER A 732 12.63 -18.04 16.33
C SER A 732 11.18 -18.40 16.66
N TRP A 733 10.81 -19.69 16.59
CA TRP A 733 9.50 -20.18 17.00
C TRP A 733 9.46 -20.44 18.50
N ALA A 734 8.31 -20.17 19.13
CA ALA A 734 8.05 -20.58 20.50
C ALA A 734 8.30 -22.08 20.71
N GLY A 735 8.94 -22.45 21.83
CA GLY A 735 9.29 -23.84 22.17
C GLY A 735 10.55 -24.40 21.48
N TYR A 736 11.13 -23.73 20.47
CA TYR A 736 12.31 -24.26 19.76
C TYR A 736 13.49 -24.60 20.70
N ARG A 737 13.76 -23.74 21.70
CA ARG A 737 14.85 -23.93 22.68
C ARG A 737 14.68 -25.14 23.60
N GLU A 738 13.51 -25.77 23.63
CA GLU A 738 13.25 -27.01 24.37
C GLU A 738 13.55 -28.26 23.53
N THR A 739 13.94 -28.09 22.26
CA THR A 739 14.25 -29.19 21.33
C THR A 739 15.76 -29.28 21.06
N PRO A 740 16.31 -30.49 20.80
CA PRO A 740 17.75 -30.67 20.58
C PRO A 740 18.24 -30.23 19.19
N ILE A 741 17.42 -29.55 18.39
CA ILE A 741 17.72 -29.24 16.98
C ILE A 741 18.97 -28.35 16.86
N SER A 742 19.15 -27.39 17.77
CA SER A 742 20.32 -26.50 17.80
C SER A 742 21.65 -27.21 18.03
N VAL A 743 21.64 -28.44 18.54
CA VAL A 743 22.82 -29.30 18.70
C VAL A 743 23.04 -30.15 17.43
N LEU A 744 21.96 -30.65 16.83
CA LEU A 744 22.01 -31.41 15.57
C LEU A 744 22.41 -30.56 14.35
N ALA A 745 22.25 -29.22 14.45
CA ALA A 745 22.65 -28.26 13.43
C ALA A 745 24.11 -27.75 13.56
N GLN A 746 24.97 -28.42 14.33
CA GLN A 746 26.38 -28.04 14.54
C GLN A 746 27.33 -29.22 14.31
N GLY A 747 28.25 -29.08 13.34
CA GLY A 747 29.34 -30.03 13.09
C GLY A 747 29.48 -30.44 11.62
N ASP A 748 30.31 -31.47 11.39
CA ASP A 748 30.40 -32.17 10.12
C ASP A 748 29.22 -33.15 9.97
N TYR A 749 28.53 -33.09 8.83
CA TYR A 749 27.32 -33.88 8.59
C TYR A 749 27.62 -35.23 7.95
N ASP A 750 27.04 -36.30 8.52
CA ASP A 750 26.90 -37.61 7.89
C ASP A 750 25.42 -37.90 7.56
N GLU A 751 25.16 -39.04 6.91
CA GLU A 751 23.79 -39.41 6.51
C GLU A 751 22.84 -39.61 7.69
N ARG A 752 23.34 -40.15 8.83
CA ARG A 752 22.52 -40.36 10.03
C ARG A 752 22.14 -39.05 10.69
N GLY A 753 23.10 -38.18 10.96
CA GLY A 753 22.85 -36.88 11.59
C GLY A 753 21.85 -36.02 10.80
N VAL A 754 21.90 -36.09 9.46
CA VAL A 754 20.93 -35.37 8.61
C VAL A 754 19.52 -35.97 8.67
N LEU A 755 19.40 -37.30 8.78
CA LEU A 755 18.09 -37.97 8.96
C LEU A 755 17.51 -37.74 10.36
N ASP A 756 18.35 -37.76 11.41
CA ASP A 756 17.94 -37.46 12.79
C ASP A 756 17.55 -35.98 12.95
N MET A 757 18.26 -35.07 12.29
CA MET A 757 17.89 -33.65 12.20
C MET A 757 16.56 -33.48 11.44
N GLU A 758 16.37 -34.16 10.31
CA GLU A 758 15.10 -34.12 9.56
C GLU A 758 13.92 -34.61 10.41
N PHE A 759 14.07 -35.75 11.09
CA PHE A 759 13.03 -36.28 11.98
C PHE A 759 12.71 -35.30 13.12
N THR A 760 13.74 -34.68 13.71
CA THR A 760 13.54 -33.74 14.83
C THR A 760 12.86 -32.44 14.38
N LEU A 761 13.27 -31.87 13.24
CA LEU A 761 12.60 -30.72 12.60
C LEU A 761 11.14 -31.04 12.23
N ALA A 762 10.90 -32.17 11.57
CA ALA A 762 9.58 -32.60 11.18
C ALA A 762 8.67 -32.82 12.40
N ARG A 763 9.20 -33.41 13.48
CA ARG A 763 8.45 -33.62 14.74
C ARG A 763 8.09 -32.30 15.40
N PHE A 764 9.02 -31.34 15.45
CA PHE A 764 8.74 -30.00 15.97
C PHE A 764 7.63 -29.31 15.16
N TYR A 765 7.76 -29.26 13.82
CA TYR A 765 6.71 -28.74 12.93
C TYR A 765 5.34 -29.38 13.17
N THR A 766 5.25 -30.72 13.13
CA THR A 766 3.95 -31.40 13.26
C THR A 766 3.32 -31.23 14.64
N GLN A 767 4.13 -31.10 15.70
CA GLN A 767 3.64 -30.83 17.05
C GLN A 767 3.17 -29.39 17.21
N SER A 768 3.99 -28.39 16.81
CA SER A 768 3.62 -26.97 16.86
C SER A 768 2.40 -26.66 15.99
N PHE A 769 2.27 -27.31 14.83
CA PHE A 769 1.06 -27.19 14.00
C PHE A 769 -0.19 -27.74 14.71
N PHE A 770 -0.09 -28.91 15.34
CA PHE A 770 -1.22 -29.45 16.12
C PHE A 770 -1.59 -28.54 17.31
N GLU A 771 -0.61 -27.97 17.99
CA GLU A 771 -0.81 -27.04 19.10
C GLU A 771 -1.45 -25.71 18.65
N CYS A 772 -1.16 -25.23 17.44
CA CYS A 772 -1.68 -23.97 16.89
C CYS A 772 -2.97 -24.10 16.07
N PHE A 773 -3.27 -25.27 15.49
CA PHE A 773 -4.43 -25.48 14.59
C PHE A 773 -5.35 -26.64 15.02
N GLY A 774 -4.97 -27.43 16.03
CA GLY A 774 -5.81 -28.51 16.59
C GLY A 774 -6.05 -29.71 15.66
N ARG A 775 -5.33 -29.81 14.54
CA ARG A 775 -5.44 -30.91 13.55
C ARG A 775 -4.06 -31.38 13.09
N ALA A 776 -4.04 -32.51 12.40
CA ALA A 776 -2.86 -32.96 11.65
C ALA A 776 -2.46 -31.93 10.57
N ALA A 777 -1.15 -31.71 10.45
CA ALA A 777 -0.55 -30.89 9.40
C ALA A 777 -0.49 -31.64 8.05
N CYS A 778 -0.52 -30.89 6.95
CA CYS A 778 0.05 -31.38 5.69
C CYS A 778 1.57 -31.44 5.80
N VAL A 779 2.16 -32.44 5.15
CA VAL A 779 3.59 -32.76 5.16
C VAL A 779 4.13 -32.88 3.72
N PRO A 780 5.42 -32.62 3.48
CA PRO A 780 6.04 -32.82 2.18
C PRO A 780 6.08 -34.31 1.81
N MET A 781 6.02 -34.58 0.50
CA MET A 781 6.03 -35.93 -0.09
C MET A 781 6.94 -35.95 -1.32
N ALA A 782 7.46 -37.13 -1.66
CA ALA A 782 8.14 -37.38 -2.93
C ALA A 782 7.13 -37.82 -4.00
N LEU A 783 7.43 -37.64 -5.28
CA LEU A 783 6.52 -38.01 -6.37
C LEU A 783 6.69 -39.48 -6.79
N TYR A 784 7.91 -39.99 -6.68
CA TYR A 784 8.24 -41.38 -6.98
C TYR A 784 8.73 -42.13 -5.73
N ALA A 785 8.43 -43.44 -5.69
CA ALA A 785 8.94 -44.34 -4.67
C ALA A 785 10.47 -44.41 -4.69
N LYS A 786 11.06 -44.64 -3.52
CA LYS A 786 12.50 -44.76 -3.27
C LYS A 786 12.84 -46.15 -2.73
#